data_AF-A0A3M7NKV2-F1
#
_entry.id   AF-A0A3M7NKV2-F1
#
_cell.length_a   1.000
_cell.length_b   1.000
_cell.length_c   1.000
_cell.angle_alpha   90.00
_cell.angle_beta   90.00
_cell.angle_gamma   90.00
#
_symmetry.space_group_name_H-M   'P 1'
#
loop_
_entity.id
_entity.type
_entity.pdbx_description
1 polymer ?
#
loop_
_entity_poly.entity_id
_entity_poly.type
_entity_poly.pdbx_seq_one_letter_code
_entity_poly.pdbx_strand_id
1 'polypeptide(L)'
;MASSQSEAPAAQPNATAKTFEPHRNSKYDPKKVHISETPMTRSNWWKHVNWLNVVLIIGVPLYGCIQALWVPLQLKTAIWAVLYYFATGVGITAGYHRLWAHTSYSATIPLRIFLAAVGGGAVEGSIRWWARDHRAHHRYTDTDKDPYSVRKGLIYSHFGWMLLKQNPKRIGRTDISDLNEDPVVIWQHRNYLKVVIAMGLIFPTLVAGLGWNDWWGGFIYAGILRIFFVQQATFCVNSLAHWLGDQPFDDRNSPRDHVVTALVTLGEGYHNFHHEFPSDYRNAIEWFQYDPTKWSIWVWKQLGLAYDLKQFRNNEIEKGRVQQLQKKLDQKRARLDWGVPLDQLPVLDWEEYVEQANNGRALIAIAGVVHDVAEFIKDHPGGKAMIKSGIGKDATAMFNGGVYMHSNAAHNLLSTMRVGVIRGGCEVEIWKRSQMEAKGEIARDSSGDRIVRAGLQPTKVLQNVPTAVLILLPSTRTIYLTPPAFLFLGIRIIDAVLIHAEFRPNACQKQVFKARNTSLVPDENGVLDQFDSCAQKVAILLLGAKSNHPFSIFAPQFVEMGDWFGKMSKQFYSDLRRNIAAMSTMCEEAYSTAAFADHTTPTTNGRSTSEPGGHGCELVSPHQPDILPYTPPASLGPSFSLREIELIHHYCTRTYITLNSRITTHVIFRDTIFKESLRHEFLLHAIMGTSALHKAVMLPCSSEDFEEYAKVALTHQNAALAGYIPAVSRPSEQNGIALFSLSLLLTVWAFATKDLPENLKKAGMALTSLSGDPDVLLPIGSPTLQFVEIIMILRGIYSVMKETDQWLQGDIEELLRYPQVHELPSHPLEVEKAYDLLDQELRAFNSDDVEAKELCIEQISRLREISRCRSVVEWDGHIFSFFVMAPPSFINLIKRGNPMALVIFAYWSACFRCMDHHWWANGWSQTLVHDVSRLIDMNAWAKAMGWPKLQCGFHST
;
A
#
# COMPACT_ATOMS: atom_id res chain seq x y z
N MET A 1 50.96 24.90 -25.16
CA MET A 1 51.72 23.63 -25.03
C MET A 1 50.82 22.60 -24.38
N ALA A 2 51.05 21.31 -24.62
CA ALA A 2 50.28 20.22 -24.03
C ALA A 2 51.23 19.14 -23.48
N SER A 3 50.81 18.46 -22.42
CA SER A 3 51.49 17.31 -21.82
C SER A 3 50.41 16.30 -21.39
N SER A 4 50.15 15.24 -22.15
CA SER A 4 50.95 14.01 -22.23
C SER A 4 50.87 13.18 -20.94
N GLN A 5 49.85 12.32 -20.84
CA GLN A 5 49.83 11.21 -19.91
C GLN A 5 50.70 10.06 -20.46
N SER A 6 51.38 9.32 -19.59
CA SER A 6 52.24 8.20 -19.95
C SER A 6 51.52 6.86 -19.84
N GLU A 7 51.56 6.04 -20.87
CA GLU A 7 51.10 4.64 -20.83
C GLU A 7 52.09 3.74 -20.05
N ALA A 8 51.56 2.66 -19.47
CA ALA A 8 52.33 1.59 -18.84
C ALA A 8 51.82 0.21 -19.33
N PRO A 9 52.66 -0.85 -19.34
CA PRO A 9 52.54 -1.87 -20.39
C PRO A 9 51.46 -2.93 -20.19
N ALA A 10 50.93 -3.45 -21.30
CA ALA A 10 50.03 -4.59 -21.32
C ALA A 10 50.74 -5.91 -20.97
N ALA A 11 50.19 -6.68 -20.03
CA ALA A 11 50.69 -8.00 -19.64
C ALA A 11 50.27 -9.09 -20.66
N GLN A 12 51.16 -10.06 -20.90
CA GLN A 12 50.91 -11.19 -21.80
C GLN A 12 50.02 -12.26 -21.13
N PRO A 13 49.11 -12.93 -21.89
CA PRO A 13 48.27 -14.00 -21.35
C PRO A 13 49.06 -15.32 -21.15
N ASN A 14 48.89 -15.96 -19.99
CA ASN A 14 49.59 -17.20 -19.62
C ASN A 14 49.23 -18.41 -20.50
N ALA A 15 50.25 -19.09 -21.01
CA ALA A 15 50.15 -20.18 -21.98
C ALA A 15 49.95 -21.60 -21.37
N THR A 16 48.96 -21.78 -20.48
CA THR A 16 48.68 -23.10 -19.86
C THR A 16 47.20 -23.51 -19.85
N ALA A 17 46.28 -22.72 -20.41
CA ALA A 17 44.89 -23.12 -20.60
C ALA A 17 44.76 -24.13 -21.75
N LYS A 18 44.62 -25.43 -21.45
CA LYS A 18 44.23 -26.44 -22.45
C LYS A 18 42.86 -26.07 -23.01
N THR A 19 42.81 -25.64 -24.26
CA THR A 19 41.57 -25.32 -24.97
C THR A 19 40.69 -26.56 -25.05
N PHE A 20 39.56 -26.54 -24.35
CA PHE A 20 38.51 -27.53 -24.51
C PHE A 20 37.89 -27.37 -25.91
N GLU A 21 38.36 -28.16 -26.88
CA GLU A 21 37.67 -28.28 -28.16
C GLU A 21 36.37 -29.09 -27.95
N PRO A 22 35.18 -28.47 -28.10
CA PRO A 22 33.94 -29.24 -28.06
C PRO A 22 33.90 -30.14 -29.30
N HIS A 23 33.71 -31.45 -29.12
CA HIS A 23 33.65 -32.44 -30.19
C HIS A 23 32.75 -31.99 -31.35
N ARG A 24 33.37 -31.47 -32.43
CA ARG A 24 32.66 -31.03 -33.63
C ARG A 24 32.21 -32.27 -34.39
N ASN A 25 30.92 -32.56 -34.33
CA ASN A 25 30.28 -33.60 -35.13
C ASN A 25 30.63 -33.39 -36.61
N SER A 26 31.24 -34.38 -37.26
CA SER A 26 31.90 -34.24 -38.58
C SER A 26 30.97 -33.88 -39.74
N LYS A 27 29.66 -33.88 -39.51
CA LYS A 27 28.62 -33.42 -40.47
C LYS A 27 28.31 -31.91 -40.40
N TYR A 28 29.03 -31.15 -39.57
CA TYR A 28 28.81 -29.70 -39.43
C TYR A 28 29.52 -28.88 -40.53
N ASP A 29 28.78 -28.55 -41.58
CA ASP A 29 29.18 -27.52 -42.55
C ASP A 29 28.90 -26.11 -41.99
N PRO A 30 29.93 -25.25 -41.76
CA PRO A 30 29.72 -23.90 -41.25
C PRO A 30 29.08 -22.94 -42.25
N LYS A 31 29.16 -23.20 -43.56
CA LYS A 31 28.62 -22.36 -44.65
C LYS A 31 27.12 -22.59 -44.89
N LYS A 32 26.56 -23.70 -44.41
CA LYS A 32 25.15 -24.03 -44.57
C LYS A 32 24.26 -23.08 -43.77
N VAL A 33 23.47 -22.28 -44.48
CA VAL A 33 22.43 -21.39 -43.91
C VAL A 33 21.45 -22.21 -43.05
N HIS A 34 21.11 -21.71 -41.86
CA HIS A 34 20.19 -22.45 -40.98
C HIS A 34 18.75 -22.36 -41.51
N ILE A 35 17.93 -23.39 -41.29
CA ILE A 35 16.57 -23.44 -41.85
C ILE A 35 15.71 -22.23 -41.43
N SER A 36 15.88 -21.77 -40.17
CA SER A 36 15.21 -20.58 -39.62
C SER A 36 15.63 -19.24 -40.24
N GLU A 37 16.62 -19.25 -41.14
CA GLU A 37 17.12 -18.06 -41.84
C GLU A 37 16.67 -18.03 -43.30
N THR A 38 15.99 -19.09 -43.75
CA THR A 38 15.23 -19.10 -45.01
C THR A 38 13.79 -18.66 -44.76
N PRO A 39 13.11 -17.99 -45.71
CA PRO A 39 11.71 -17.63 -45.55
C PRO A 39 10.83 -18.89 -45.50
N MET A 40 9.81 -18.88 -44.63
CA MET A 40 8.88 -20.02 -44.51
C MET A 40 7.84 -19.98 -45.64
N THR A 41 7.72 -21.09 -46.37
CA THR A 41 6.86 -21.26 -47.54
C THR A 41 6.05 -22.56 -47.44
N ARG A 42 5.04 -22.71 -48.30
CA ARG A 42 4.21 -23.93 -48.38
C ARG A 42 5.02 -25.22 -48.65
N SER A 43 6.22 -25.13 -49.23
CA SER A 43 7.06 -26.30 -49.54
C SER A 43 8.13 -26.62 -48.50
N ASN A 44 8.50 -25.67 -47.62
CA ASN A 44 9.56 -25.87 -46.62
C ASN A 44 9.11 -25.84 -45.15
N TRP A 45 7.91 -25.36 -44.80
CA TRP A 45 7.47 -25.11 -43.41
C TRP A 45 7.75 -26.28 -42.44
N TRP A 46 7.48 -27.52 -42.87
CA TRP A 46 7.70 -28.75 -42.10
C TRP A 46 9.18 -28.99 -41.72
N LYS A 47 10.13 -28.35 -42.42
CA LYS A 47 11.56 -28.34 -42.09
C LYS A 47 11.89 -27.39 -40.94
N HIS A 48 11.12 -26.30 -40.76
CA HIS A 48 11.24 -25.37 -39.64
C HIS A 48 10.67 -25.97 -38.35
N VAL A 49 9.68 -26.85 -38.43
CA VAL A 49 9.03 -27.48 -37.27
C VAL A 49 9.97 -28.45 -36.55
N ASN A 50 10.03 -28.38 -35.22
CA ASN A 50 10.69 -29.33 -34.35
C ASN A 50 9.70 -30.44 -33.92
N TRP A 51 9.55 -31.46 -34.77
CA TRP A 51 8.55 -32.51 -34.60
C TRP A 51 8.63 -33.29 -33.26
N LEU A 52 9.83 -33.40 -32.66
CA LEU A 52 9.97 -33.99 -31.32
C LEU A 52 9.23 -33.16 -30.26
N ASN A 53 9.46 -31.84 -30.26
CA ASN A 53 8.78 -30.94 -29.34
C ASN A 53 7.27 -30.82 -29.63
N VAL A 54 6.84 -30.93 -30.90
CA VAL A 54 5.41 -31.02 -31.24
C VAL A 54 4.77 -32.28 -30.62
N VAL A 55 5.43 -33.44 -30.72
CA VAL A 55 4.91 -34.68 -30.10
C VAL A 55 4.87 -34.56 -28.58
N LEU A 56 5.88 -33.96 -27.94
CA LEU A 56 5.95 -33.85 -26.48
C LEU A 56 5.01 -32.79 -25.89
N ILE A 57 4.87 -31.63 -26.53
CA ILE A 57 4.11 -30.47 -26.00
C ILE A 57 2.65 -30.47 -26.48
N ILE A 58 2.35 -31.05 -27.65
CA ILE A 58 0.99 -31.12 -28.20
C ILE A 58 0.49 -32.57 -28.25
N GLY A 59 1.26 -33.49 -28.82
CA GLY A 59 0.81 -34.87 -29.05
C GLY A 59 0.49 -35.65 -27.77
N VAL A 60 1.41 -35.66 -26.80
CA VAL A 60 1.25 -36.37 -25.53
C VAL A 60 0.15 -35.75 -24.65
N PRO A 61 0.08 -34.42 -24.47
CA PRO A 61 -1.06 -33.77 -23.80
C PRO A 61 -2.41 -34.01 -24.49
N LEU A 62 -2.47 -33.95 -25.82
CA LEU A 62 -3.69 -34.25 -26.58
C LEU A 62 -4.14 -35.70 -26.35
N TYR A 63 -3.22 -36.66 -26.34
CA TYR A 63 -3.50 -38.04 -25.96
C TYR A 63 -4.05 -38.12 -24.52
N GLY A 64 -3.47 -37.40 -23.56
CA GLY A 64 -3.99 -37.32 -22.19
C GLY A 64 -5.43 -36.78 -22.11
N CYS A 65 -5.71 -35.67 -22.80
CA CYS A 65 -7.06 -35.08 -22.87
C CYS A 65 -8.08 -36.02 -23.54
N ILE A 66 -7.63 -36.80 -24.53
CA ILE A 66 -8.44 -37.83 -25.20
C ILE A 66 -8.72 -38.99 -24.23
N GLN A 67 -7.71 -39.52 -23.52
CA GLN A 67 -7.88 -40.62 -22.56
C GLN A 67 -8.76 -40.24 -21.36
N ALA A 68 -8.73 -38.99 -20.91
CA ALA A 68 -9.61 -38.46 -19.84
C ALA A 68 -11.12 -38.48 -20.18
N LEU A 69 -11.51 -38.88 -21.39
CA LEU A 69 -12.91 -39.15 -21.75
C LEU A 69 -13.38 -40.55 -21.27
N TRP A 70 -12.45 -41.49 -21.07
CA TRP A 70 -12.73 -42.89 -20.71
C TRP A 70 -12.12 -43.31 -19.37
N VAL A 71 -10.98 -42.74 -18.96
CA VAL A 71 -10.40 -42.95 -17.63
C VAL A 71 -11.13 -42.04 -16.64
N PRO A 72 -11.85 -42.56 -15.62
CA PRO A 72 -12.51 -41.72 -14.63
C PRO A 72 -11.51 -41.11 -13.65
N LEU A 73 -11.75 -39.87 -13.23
CA LEU A 73 -10.93 -39.21 -12.21
C LEU A 73 -11.39 -39.60 -10.80
N GLN A 74 -10.54 -40.32 -10.06
CA GLN A 74 -10.75 -40.52 -8.62
C GLN A 74 -10.33 -39.27 -7.83
N LEU A 75 -11.03 -38.94 -6.74
CA LEU A 75 -10.71 -37.79 -5.89
C LEU A 75 -9.29 -37.85 -5.30
N LYS A 76 -8.84 -39.04 -4.88
CA LYS A 76 -7.46 -39.27 -4.39
C LYS A 76 -6.42 -38.91 -5.47
N THR A 77 -6.68 -39.34 -6.71
CA THR A 77 -5.85 -39.04 -7.88
C THR A 77 -5.88 -37.56 -8.25
N ALA A 78 -7.02 -36.87 -8.09
CA ALA A 78 -7.13 -35.44 -8.30
C ALA A 78 -6.27 -34.66 -7.28
N ILE A 79 -6.40 -34.98 -5.99
CA ILE A 79 -5.59 -34.38 -4.91
C ILE A 79 -4.10 -34.64 -5.15
N TRP A 80 -3.73 -35.87 -5.51
CA TRP A 80 -2.35 -36.22 -5.83
C TRP A 80 -1.80 -35.47 -7.05
N ALA A 81 -2.58 -35.33 -8.12
CA ALA A 81 -2.19 -34.55 -9.29
C ALA A 81 -1.99 -33.06 -8.95
N VAL A 82 -2.79 -32.49 -8.06
CA VAL A 82 -2.63 -31.10 -7.59
C VAL A 82 -1.41 -30.94 -6.68
N LEU A 83 -1.19 -31.84 -5.71
CA LEU A 83 0.00 -31.81 -4.86
C LEU A 83 1.28 -31.96 -5.70
N TYR A 84 1.27 -32.84 -6.69
CA TYR A 84 2.42 -33.05 -7.57
C TYR A 84 2.58 -31.96 -8.65
N TYR A 85 1.50 -31.25 -9.03
CA TYR A 85 1.59 -29.99 -9.78
C TYR A 85 2.42 -28.96 -9.02
N PHE A 86 2.07 -28.67 -7.76
CA PHE A 86 2.84 -27.72 -6.94
C PHE A 86 4.27 -28.19 -6.69
N ALA A 87 4.50 -29.48 -6.40
CA ALA A 87 5.85 -30.00 -6.18
C ALA A 87 6.74 -29.89 -7.44
N THR A 88 6.23 -30.23 -8.62
CA THR A 88 7.00 -30.14 -9.87
C THR A 88 7.18 -28.69 -10.36
N GLY A 89 6.19 -27.82 -10.13
CA GLY A 89 6.29 -26.38 -10.37
C GLY A 89 7.34 -25.70 -9.46
N VAL A 90 7.38 -26.03 -8.16
CA VAL A 90 8.42 -25.56 -7.23
C VAL A 90 9.82 -26.08 -7.63
N GLY A 91 9.91 -27.24 -8.28
CA GLY A 91 11.14 -27.71 -8.91
C GLY A 91 11.68 -26.79 -10.01
N ILE A 92 10.79 -26.13 -10.76
CA ILE A 92 11.15 -25.11 -11.74
C ILE A 92 11.46 -23.78 -11.04
N THR A 93 10.52 -23.24 -10.25
CA THR A 93 10.64 -21.89 -9.68
C THR A 93 11.73 -21.80 -8.60
N ALA A 94 11.70 -22.66 -7.58
CA ALA A 94 12.74 -22.64 -6.54
C ALA A 94 14.05 -23.26 -7.03
N GLY A 95 13.98 -24.28 -7.89
CA GLY A 95 15.14 -25.01 -8.41
C GLY A 95 15.74 -24.37 -9.66
N TYR A 96 15.19 -24.71 -10.83
CA TYR A 96 15.76 -24.32 -12.13
C TYR A 96 16.02 -22.82 -12.25
N HIS A 97 15.10 -22.02 -11.72
CA HIS A 97 15.07 -20.57 -11.81
C HIS A 97 15.86 -19.89 -10.69
N ARG A 98 15.33 -19.82 -9.46
CA ARG A 98 15.95 -19.03 -8.38
C ARG A 98 17.27 -19.61 -7.87
N LEU A 99 17.40 -20.94 -7.76
CA LEU A 99 18.66 -21.58 -7.34
C LEU A 99 19.69 -21.63 -8.47
N TRP A 100 19.36 -22.21 -9.63
CA TRP A 100 20.35 -22.48 -10.68
C TRP A 100 20.47 -21.39 -11.75
N ALA A 101 19.39 -20.74 -12.23
CA ALA A 101 19.53 -19.67 -13.21
C ALA A 101 20.08 -18.38 -12.57
N HIS A 102 19.59 -17.99 -11.39
CA HIS A 102 19.94 -16.71 -10.76
C HIS A 102 20.87 -16.79 -9.55
N THR A 103 21.05 -17.96 -8.93
CA THR A 103 21.85 -18.11 -7.69
C THR A 103 21.33 -17.29 -6.51
N SER A 104 20.02 -17.01 -6.46
CA SER A 104 19.39 -16.14 -5.45
C SER A 104 19.45 -16.70 -4.03
N TYR A 105 19.81 -17.96 -3.85
CA TYR A 105 20.10 -18.60 -2.58
C TYR A 105 21.03 -19.81 -2.78
N SER A 106 21.60 -20.33 -1.69
CA SER A 106 22.39 -21.56 -1.63
C SER A 106 21.56 -22.70 -1.02
N ALA A 107 21.79 -23.95 -1.45
CA ALA A 107 21.00 -25.10 -1.04
C ALA A 107 21.85 -26.34 -0.72
N THR A 108 21.45 -27.06 0.33
CA THR A 108 22.04 -28.35 0.73
C THR A 108 21.87 -29.42 -0.35
N ILE A 109 22.73 -30.44 -0.33
CA ILE A 109 22.71 -31.54 -1.31
C ILE A 109 21.34 -32.27 -1.36
N PRO A 110 20.68 -32.62 -0.25
CA PRO A 110 19.35 -33.25 -0.29
C PRO A 110 18.30 -32.37 -0.99
N LEU A 111 18.27 -31.06 -0.68
CA LEU A 111 17.33 -30.13 -1.33
C LEU A 111 17.63 -29.97 -2.83
N ARG A 112 18.91 -29.90 -3.22
CA ARG A 112 19.32 -29.90 -4.64
C ARG A 112 18.90 -31.17 -5.38
N ILE A 113 19.04 -32.34 -4.77
CA ILE A 113 18.60 -33.61 -5.38
C ILE A 113 17.08 -33.64 -5.52
N PHE A 114 16.33 -33.21 -4.49
CA PHE A 114 14.87 -33.11 -4.55
C PHE A 114 14.42 -32.18 -5.69
N LEU A 115 14.91 -30.94 -5.73
CA LEU A 115 14.57 -29.95 -6.76
C LEU A 115 14.94 -30.42 -8.17
N ALA A 116 16.10 -31.08 -8.34
CA ALA A 116 16.54 -31.63 -9.62
C ALA A 116 15.64 -32.78 -10.12
N ALA A 117 15.08 -33.57 -9.21
CA ALA A 117 14.16 -34.66 -9.51
C ALA A 117 12.75 -34.14 -9.86
N VAL A 118 12.15 -33.30 -9.01
CA VAL A 118 10.77 -32.81 -9.25
C VAL A 118 10.71 -31.79 -10.39
N GLY A 119 11.73 -30.92 -10.56
CA GLY A 119 11.85 -30.06 -11.74
C GLY A 119 12.05 -30.86 -13.03
N GLY A 120 12.80 -31.97 -12.97
CA GLY A 120 12.86 -32.93 -14.08
C GLY A 120 11.50 -33.58 -14.40
N GLY A 121 10.62 -33.68 -13.41
CA GLY A 121 9.23 -34.14 -13.57
C GLY A 121 8.30 -33.17 -14.29
N ALA A 122 8.65 -31.89 -14.43
CA ALA A 122 7.91 -30.89 -15.22
C ALA A 122 8.21 -30.97 -16.73
N VAL A 123 9.29 -31.65 -17.13
CA VAL A 123 9.64 -31.95 -18.53
C VAL A 123 9.93 -30.69 -19.38
N GLU A 124 10.58 -29.67 -18.79
CA GLU A 124 10.93 -28.42 -19.47
C GLU A 124 12.38 -28.37 -20.03
N GLY A 125 13.11 -29.46 -19.92
CA GLY A 125 14.54 -29.56 -20.24
C GLY A 125 15.38 -29.89 -19.02
N SER A 126 16.65 -30.22 -19.21
CA SER A 126 17.60 -30.37 -18.11
C SER A 126 17.95 -29.00 -17.50
N ILE A 127 18.25 -28.93 -16.20
CA ILE A 127 18.61 -27.69 -15.49
C ILE A 127 19.64 -26.87 -16.29
N ARG A 128 20.72 -27.51 -16.74
CA ARG A 128 21.81 -26.89 -17.51
C ARG A 128 21.38 -26.22 -18.82
N TRP A 129 20.32 -26.71 -19.45
CA TRP A 129 19.78 -26.15 -20.69
C TRP A 129 18.83 -24.99 -20.39
N TRP A 130 17.89 -25.22 -19.47
CA TRP A 130 16.89 -24.23 -19.05
C TRP A 130 17.56 -22.98 -18.46
N ALA A 131 18.46 -23.15 -17.49
CA ALA A 131 19.15 -22.04 -16.83
C ALA A 131 20.10 -21.27 -17.77
N ARG A 132 20.70 -21.92 -18.78
CA ARG A 132 21.47 -21.22 -19.83
C ARG A 132 20.57 -20.27 -20.61
N ASP A 133 19.43 -20.78 -21.08
CA ASP A 133 18.52 -20.04 -21.96
C ASP A 133 17.75 -18.96 -21.19
N HIS A 134 17.43 -19.19 -19.91
CA HIS A 134 16.85 -18.19 -19.01
C HIS A 134 17.84 -17.06 -18.68
N ARG A 135 19.11 -17.38 -18.39
CA ARG A 135 20.17 -16.35 -18.31
C ARG A 135 20.30 -15.57 -19.63
N ALA A 136 20.20 -16.25 -20.78
CA ALA A 136 20.29 -15.60 -22.08
C ALA A 136 19.07 -14.71 -22.38
N HIS A 137 17.88 -15.10 -21.92
CA HIS A 137 16.69 -14.28 -21.92
C HIS A 137 16.92 -12.99 -21.13
N HIS A 138 17.24 -13.04 -19.82
CA HIS A 138 17.51 -11.84 -19.02
C HIS A 138 18.62 -10.93 -19.58
N ARG A 139 19.71 -11.51 -20.11
CA ARG A 139 20.83 -10.73 -20.64
C ARG A 139 20.50 -10.01 -21.95
N TYR A 140 19.51 -10.51 -22.69
CA TYR A 140 19.20 -10.05 -24.05
C TYR A 140 17.70 -9.83 -24.28
N THR A 141 16.94 -9.58 -23.21
CA THR A 141 15.47 -9.43 -23.19
C THR A 141 15.02 -8.54 -24.34
N ASP A 142 13.92 -8.91 -25.00
CA ASP A 142 13.35 -8.12 -26.09
C ASP A 142 14.25 -7.96 -27.34
N THR A 143 15.34 -8.73 -27.49
CA THR A 143 16.17 -8.74 -28.70
C THR A 143 16.08 -10.05 -29.50
N ASP A 144 16.61 -10.08 -30.72
CA ASP A 144 16.70 -11.31 -31.53
C ASP A 144 17.44 -12.46 -30.81
N LYS A 145 18.37 -12.12 -29.90
CA LYS A 145 19.21 -13.07 -29.14
C LYS A 145 18.48 -13.74 -27.97
N ASP A 146 17.36 -13.17 -27.51
CA ASP A 146 16.51 -13.76 -26.50
C ASP A 146 15.73 -14.94 -27.11
N PRO A 147 15.87 -16.17 -26.55
CA PRO A 147 15.37 -17.41 -27.15
C PRO A 147 13.85 -17.46 -27.28
N TYR A 148 13.09 -16.82 -26.38
CA TYR A 148 11.63 -16.80 -26.40
C TYR A 148 11.04 -15.37 -26.48
N SER A 149 11.83 -14.44 -27.03
CA SER A 149 11.49 -13.02 -27.08
C SER A 149 10.08 -12.68 -27.54
N VAL A 150 9.38 -11.91 -26.71
CA VAL A 150 7.98 -11.53 -26.90
C VAL A 150 7.75 -10.71 -28.18
N ARG A 151 8.79 -10.00 -28.68
CA ARG A 151 8.73 -9.27 -29.97
C ARG A 151 8.45 -10.18 -31.17
N LYS A 152 8.66 -11.49 -31.04
CA LYS A 152 8.34 -12.52 -32.05
C LYS A 152 6.85 -12.96 -32.00
N GLY A 153 6.06 -12.39 -31.08
CA GLY A 153 4.61 -12.57 -30.93
C GLY A 153 4.21 -13.44 -29.73
N LEU A 154 2.99 -13.23 -29.20
CA LEU A 154 2.49 -13.89 -28.00
C LEU A 154 2.51 -15.43 -28.10
N ILE A 155 2.06 -15.99 -29.24
CA ILE A 155 2.06 -17.45 -29.48
C ILE A 155 3.51 -17.99 -29.59
N TYR A 156 4.43 -17.19 -30.12
CA TYR A 156 5.84 -17.57 -30.22
C TYR A 156 6.48 -17.68 -28.83
N SER A 157 6.36 -16.63 -28.02
CA SER A 157 6.95 -16.58 -26.67
C SER A 157 6.32 -17.59 -25.70
N HIS A 158 5.04 -17.91 -25.86
CA HIS A 158 4.37 -18.95 -25.08
C HIS A 158 4.98 -20.34 -25.37
N PHE A 159 4.73 -20.91 -26.55
CA PHE A 159 5.27 -22.24 -26.92
C PHE A 159 5.89 -22.33 -28.32
N GLY A 160 5.64 -21.37 -29.23
CA GLY A 160 6.14 -21.45 -30.60
C GLY A 160 7.68 -21.48 -30.70
N TRP A 161 8.37 -20.91 -29.72
CA TRP A 161 9.82 -20.97 -29.54
C TRP A 161 10.35 -22.40 -29.38
N MET A 162 9.57 -23.30 -28.77
CA MET A 162 9.87 -24.74 -28.64
C MET A 162 9.46 -25.55 -29.88
N LEU A 163 8.37 -25.16 -30.55
CA LEU A 163 7.85 -25.88 -31.73
C LEU A 163 8.65 -25.60 -33.01
N LEU A 164 9.45 -24.53 -33.05
CA LEU A 164 10.25 -24.12 -34.20
C LEU A 164 11.74 -24.30 -33.96
N LYS A 165 12.47 -24.79 -34.97
CA LYS A 165 13.93 -24.98 -34.90
C LYS A 165 14.65 -23.63 -34.91
N GLN A 166 15.12 -23.19 -33.76
CA GLN A 166 15.95 -21.98 -33.62
C GLN A 166 17.38 -22.19 -34.17
N ASN A 167 18.06 -21.12 -34.59
CA ASN A 167 19.49 -21.18 -34.93
C ASN A 167 20.35 -21.00 -33.65
N PRO A 168 21.12 -22.02 -33.20
CA PRO A 168 21.96 -21.89 -32.01
C PRO A 168 23.08 -20.85 -32.13
N LYS A 169 23.38 -20.35 -33.34
CA LYS A 169 24.30 -19.22 -33.57
C LYS A 169 23.70 -17.86 -33.18
N ARG A 170 22.36 -17.73 -33.12
CA ARG A 170 21.65 -16.48 -32.84
C ARG A 170 21.28 -16.29 -31.37
N ILE A 171 21.05 -17.38 -30.63
CA ILE A 171 20.75 -17.33 -29.20
C ILE A 171 21.92 -16.69 -28.44
N GLY A 172 21.61 -15.82 -27.49
CA GLY A 172 22.57 -15.13 -26.65
C GLY A 172 23.49 -16.07 -25.87
N ARG A 173 24.73 -15.64 -25.61
CA ARG A 173 25.70 -16.40 -24.79
C ARG A 173 25.82 -15.82 -23.39
N THR A 174 25.83 -16.73 -22.43
CA THR A 174 25.92 -16.49 -20.99
C THR A 174 26.93 -17.45 -20.40
N ASP A 175 27.50 -17.09 -19.24
CA ASP A 175 28.35 -18.03 -18.52
C ASP A 175 27.50 -19.09 -17.82
N ILE A 176 28.03 -20.30 -17.80
CA ILE A 176 27.46 -21.55 -17.29
C ILE A 176 28.57 -22.47 -16.73
N SER A 177 29.67 -21.86 -16.28
CA SER A 177 30.82 -22.43 -15.57
C SER A 177 30.36 -23.17 -14.31
N ASP A 178 29.68 -22.46 -13.42
CA ASP A 178 28.97 -22.98 -12.25
C ASP A 178 28.05 -24.17 -12.56
N LEU A 179 27.29 -24.09 -13.66
CA LEU A 179 26.42 -25.17 -14.13
C LEU A 179 27.17 -26.34 -14.80
N ASN A 180 28.50 -26.27 -14.96
CA ASN A 180 29.37 -27.42 -15.26
C ASN A 180 29.94 -28.03 -13.98
N GLU A 181 30.15 -27.21 -12.95
CA GLU A 181 30.81 -27.59 -11.70
C GLU A 181 29.83 -28.20 -10.68
N ASP A 182 28.53 -27.87 -10.75
CA ASP A 182 27.49 -28.55 -9.97
C ASP A 182 27.32 -30.03 -10.43
N PRO A 183 27.66 -31.02 -9.58
CA PRO A 183 27.58 -32.44 -9.94
C PRO A 183 26.14 -32.95 -10.05
N VAL A 184 25.18 -32.34 -9.34
CA VAL A 184 23.75 -32.69 -9.44
C VAL A 184 23.21 -32.23 -10.79
N VAL A 185 23.56 -31.01 -11.22
CA VAL A 185 23.19 -30.48 -12.54
C VAL A 185 23.77 -31.33 -13.67
N ILE A 186 25.05 -31.71 -13.58
CA ILE A 186 25.68 -32.57 -14.59
C ILE A 186 25.14 -34.00 -14.57
N TRP A 187 24.86 -34.59 -13.40
CA TRP A 187 24.20 -35.89 -13.30
C TRP A 187 22.80 -35.86 -13.93
N GLN A 188 22.02 -34.81 -13.62
CA GLN A 188 20.66 -34.64 -14.11
C GLN A 188 20.63 -34.40 -15.62
N HIS A 189 21.54 -33.57 -16.15
CA HIS A 189 21.69 -33.35 -17.59
C HIS A 189 22.06 -34.65 -18.33
N ARG A 190 23.02 -35.44 -17.82
CA ARG A 190 23.43 -36.72 -18.42
C ARG A 190 22.34 -37.80 -18.36
N ASN A 191 21.46 -37.76 -17.36
CA ASN A 191 20.39 -38.75 -17.17
C ASN A 191 18.98 -38.20 -17.48
N TYR A 192 18.87 -37.02 -18.11
CA TYR A 192 17.63 -36.23 -18.15
C TYR A 192 16.40 -37.02 -18.62
N LEU A 193 16.52 -37.80 -19.70
CA LEU A 193 15.43 -38.64 -20.20
C LEU A 193 14.96 -39.71 -19.18
N LYS A 194 15.88 -40.26 -18.38
CA LYS A 194 15.53 -41.19 -17.30
C LYS A 194 14.77 -40.47 -16.19
N VAL A 195 15.21 -39.25 -15.81
CA VAL A 195 14.54 -38.43 -14.79
C VAL A 195 13.14 -38.01 -15.25
N VAL A 196 12.98 -37.62 -16.51
CA VAL A 196 11.68 -37.32 -17.13
C VAL A 196 10.73 -38.51 -17.07
N ILE A 197 11.19 -39.71 -17.45
CA ILE A 197 10.34 -40.91 -17.44
C ILE A 197 10.02 -41.32 -15.99
N ALA A 198 11.03 -41.33 -15.11
CA ALA A 198 10.88 -41.72 -13.71
C ALA A 198 9.98 -40.75 -12.93
N MET A 199 10.29 -39.45 -12.90
CA MET A 199 9.57 -38.46 -12.09
C MET A 199 8.36 -37.89 -12.82
N GLY A 200 8.39 -37.76 -14.15
CA GLY A 200 7.28 -37.22 -14.91
C GLY A 200 6.11 -38.19 -15.07
N LEU A 201 6.36 -39.49 -15.20
CA LEU A 201 5.32 -40.50 -15.50
C LEU A 201 5.28 -41.66 -14.50
N ILE A 202 6.40 -42.36 -14.26
CA ILE A 202 6.39 -43.59 -13.45
C ILE A 202 6.02 -43.32 -11.99
N PHE A 203 6.67 -42.35 -11.34
CA PHE A 203 6.44 -42.00 -9.94
C PHE A 203 4.98 -41.59 -9.65
N PRO A 204 4.35 -40.63 -10.36
CA PRO A 204 2.95 -40.30 -10.10
C PRO A 204 1.98 -41.46 -10.40
N THR A 205 2.33 -42.34 -11.35
CA THR A 205 1.58 -43.59 -11.63
C THR A 205 1.69 -44.58 -10.48
N LEU A 206 2.90 -44.83 -9.95
CA LEU A 206 3.16 -45.75 -8.85
C LEU A 206 2.47 -45.31 -7.56
N VAL A 207 2.46 -44.01 -7.24
CA VAL A 207 1.80 -43.51 -6.02
C VAL A 207 0.29 -43.77 -6.05
N ALA A 208 -0.38 -43.52 -7.19
CA ALA A 208 -1.82 -43.81 -7.30
C ALA A 208 -2.13 -45.32 -7.43
N GLY A 209 -1.30 -46.05 -8.18
CA GLY A 209 -1.44 -47.49 -8.38
C GLY A 209 -1.18 -48.33 -7.12
N LEU A 210 -0.15 -48.00 -6.33
CA LEU A 210 0.15 -48.70 -5.08
C LEU A 210 -0.68 -48.16 -3.90
N GLY A 211 -1.01 -46.87 -3.89
CA GLY A 211 -1.74 -46.22 -2.78
C GLY A 211 -3.25 -46.45 -2.80
N TRP A 212 -3.88 -46.54 -3.97
CA TRP A 212 -5.33 -46.76 -4.10
C TRP A 212 -5.76 -47.45 -5.41
N ASN A 213 -4.85 -48.21 -6.05
CA ASN A 213 -5.08 -49.00 -7.25
C ASN A 213 -5.53 -48.24 -8.51
N ASP A 214 -5.30 -46.91 -8.58
CA ASP A 214 -5.64 -46.09 -9.74
C ASP A 214 -4.45 -45.87 -10.68
N TRP A 215 -4.00 -46.96 -11.31
CA TRP A 215 -2.87 -46.95 -12.23
C TRP A 215 -3.11 -46.05 -13.45
N TRP A 216 -4.29 -46.14 -14.07
CA TRP A 216 -4.61 -45.35 -15.26
C TRP A 216 -4.87 -43.88 -14.92
N GLY A 217 -5.57 -43.56 -13.83
CA GLY A 217 -5.74 -42.19 -13.38
C GLY A 217 -4.41 -41.55 -12.96
N GLY A 218 -3.53 -42.30 -12.28
CA GLY A 218 -2.17 -41.86 -11.97
C GLY A 218 -1.36 -41.50 -13.21
N PHE A 219 -1.41 -42.34 -14.25
CA PHE A 219 -0.69 -42.10 -15.51
C PHE A 219 -1.26 -40.93 -16.33
N ILE A 220 -2.59 -40.85 -16.46
CA ILE A 220 -3.25 -39.82 -17.29
C ILE A 220 -3.29 -38.45 -16.57
N TYR A 221 -3.77 -38.41 -15.33
CA TYR A 221 -3.97 -37.13 -14.61
C TYR A 221 -2.70 -36.64 -13.92
N ALA A 222 -2.11 -37.44 -13.01
CA ALA A 222 -0.93 -37.02 -12.24
C ALA A 222 0.39 -37.11 -13.05
N GLY A 223 0.42 -37.96 -14.09
CA GLY A 223 1.43 -37.98 -15.14
C GLY A 223 1.17 -36.93 -16.22
N ILE A 224 0.53 -37.35 -17.32
CA ILE A 224 0.47 -36.60 -18.59
C ILE A 224 -0.16 -35.21 -18.45
N LEU A 225 -1.37 -35.11 -17.88
CA LEU A 225 -2.11 -33.84 -17.84
C LEU A 225 -1.50 -32.84 -16.87
N ARG A 226 -0.95 -33.30 -15.74
CA ARG A 226 -0.20 -32.45 -14.81
C ARG A 226 1.10 -31.93 -15.42
N ILE A 227 1.84 -32.71 -16.23
CA ILE A 227 2.97 -32.18 -17.03
C ILE A 227 2.49 -31.02 -17.93
N PHE A 228 1.41 -31.24 -18.68
CA PHE A 228 0.86 -30.23 -19.58
C PHE A 228 0.51 -28.92 -18.85
N PHE A 229 -0.20 -29.00 -17.72
CA PHE A 229 -0.59 -27.82 -16.96
C PHE A 229 0.61 -27.04 -16.40
N VAL A 230 1.65 -27.73 -15.87
CA VAL A 230 2.88 -27.05 -15.42
C VAL A 230 3.56 -26.34 -16.59
N GLN A 231 3.68 -27.02 -17.75
CA GLN A 231 4.26 -26.39 -18.94
C GLN A 231 3.47 -25.15 -19.39
N GLN A 232 2.12 -25.19 -19.40
CA GLN A 232 1.35 -23.99 -19.78
C GLN A 232 1.51 -22.85 -18.76
N ALA A 233 1.62 -23.18 -17.47
CA ALA A 233 1.89 -22.19 -16.43
C ALA A 233 3.26 -21.53 -16.62
N THR A 234 4.35 -22.29 -16.78
CA THR A 234 5.67 -21.70 -17.04
C THR A 234 5.70 -20.91 -18.35
N PHE A 235 5.04 -21.42 -19.41
CA PHE A 235 4.93 -20.70 -20.68
C PHE A 235 4.11 -19.40 -20.59
N CYS A 236 3.24 -19.23 -19.58
CA CYS A 236 2.57 -17.95 -19.30
C CYS A 236 3.51 -16.89 -18.71
N VAL A 237 4.66 -17.27 -18.13
CA VAL A 237 5.70 -16.31 -17.73
C VAL A 237 6.25 -15.62 -18.97
N ASN A 238 6.76 -16.40 -19.92
CA ASN A 238 7.36 -15.90 -21.17
C ASN A 238 6.39 -15.08 -22.05
N SER A 239 5.07 -15.28 -21.92
CA SER A 239 4.06 -14.64 -22.76
C SER A 239 3.22 -13.59 -22.02
N LEU A 240 2.42 -14.00 -21.03
CA LEU A 240 1.49 -13.11 -20.32
C LEU A 240 2.24 -12.14 -19.40
N ALA A 241 3.32 -12.57 -18.74
CA ALA A 241 4.13 -11.68 -17.89
C ALA A 241 5.00 -10.68 -18.68
N HIS A 242 4.95 -10.73 -20.01
CA HIS A 242 5.49 -9.70 -20.90
C HIS A 242 4.40 -8.89 -21.63
N TRP A 243 3.10 -9.17 -21.42
CA TRP A 243 1.96 -8.50 -22.09
C TRP A 243 0.98 -7.83 -21.12
N LEU A 244 0.68 -8.47 -19.99
CA LEU A 244 -0.34 -8.04 -19.04
C LEU A 244 0.31 -7.60 -17.73
N GLY A 245 -0.19 -6.50 -17.17
CA GLY A 245 0.26 -5.97 -15.88
C GLY A 245 0.98 -4.63 -15.96
N ASP A 246 1.45 -4.20 -14.80
CA ASP A 246 2.11 -2.92 -14.58
C ASP A 246 3.62 -3.00 -14.74
N GLN A 247 4.23 -1.83 -14.89
CA GLN A 247 5.69 -1.65 -14.89
C GLN A 247 6.05 -0.64 -13.78
N PRO A 248 6.17 -1.11 -12.52
CA PRO A 248 6.45 -0.26 -11.37
C PRO A 248 7.94 -0.01 -11.08
N PHE A 249 8.88 -0.79 -11.63
CA PHE A 249 10.33 -0.63 -11.39
C PHE A 249 11.09 -0.14 -12.63
N ASP A 250 10.85 -0.75 -13.80
CA ASP A 250 11.44 -0.35 -15.09
C ASP A 250 10.48 -0.59 -16.26
N ASP A 251 10.59 0.18 -17.34
CA ASP A 251 9.80 0.03 -18.57
C ASP A 251 10.65 0.09 -19.86
N ARG A 252 11.99 0.00 -19.78
CA ARG A 252 12.87 -0.13 -20.96
C ARG A 252 12.57 -1.40 -21.77
N ASN A 253 12.12 -2.45 -21.09
CA ASN A 253 11.77 -3.77 -21.66
C ASN A 253 10.29 -4.13 -21.39
N SER A 254 9.81 -5.21 -21.98
CA SER A 254 8.45 -5.75 -21.86
C SER A 254 7.97 -6.42 -20.54
N PRO A 255 8.82 -6.88 -19.58
CA PRO A 255 8.36 -7.57 -18.37
C PRO A 255 7.39 -6.74 -17.51
N ARG A 256 6.39 -7.40 -16.91
CA ARG A 256 5.26 -6.80 -16.17
C ARG A 256 4.92 -7.54 -14.88
N ASP A 257 4.39 -6.80 -13.91
CA ASP A 257 3.84 -7.33 -12.66
C ASP A 257 2.32 -7.49 -12.78
N HIS A 258 1.81 -8.71 -12.57
CA HIS A 258 0.38 -8.99 -12.68
C HIS A 258 -0.09 -10.12 -11.76
N VAL A 259 -1.02 -9.82 -10.85
CA VAL A 259 -1.48 -10.75 -9.80
C VAL A 259 -2.10 -12.02 -10.37
N VAL A 260 -2.94 -11.93 -11.42
CA VAL A 260 -3.55 -13.13 -12.04
C VAL A 260 -2.49 -13.98 -12.74
N THR A 261 -1.48 -13.35 -13.33
CA THR A 261 -0.33 -14.10 -13.88
C THR A 261 0.41 -14.81 -12.75
N ALA A 262 0.71 -14.13 -11.64
CA ALA A 262 1.41 -14.73 -10.50
C ALA A 262 0.64 -15.90 -9.85
N LEU A 263 -0.68 -15.85 -9.81
CA LEU A 263 -1.53 -16.98 -9.38
C LEU A 263 -1.38 -18.19 -10.31
N VAL A 264 -1.40 -17.99 -11.63
CA VAL A 264 -1.20 -19.05 -12.63
C VAL A 264 0.23 -19.61 -12.56
N THR A 265 1.23 -18.75 -12.34
CA THR A 265 2.66 -19.07 -12.48
C THR A 265 3.42 -19.22 -11.15
N LEU A 266 2.72 -19.55 -10.04
CA LEU A 266 3.33 -19.87 -8.73
C LEU A 266 4.24 -18.76 -8.16
N GLY A 267 3.89 -17.50 -8.42
CA GLY A 267 4.61 -16.29 -8.02
C GLY A 267 5.44 -15.62 -9.11
N GLU A 268 5.69 -16.29 -10.24
CA GLU A 268 6.60 -15.78 -11.29
C GLU A 268 6.05 -14.58 -12.09
N GLY A 269 4.76 -14.27 -11.94
CA GLY A 269 4.07 -13.15 -12.60
C GLY A 269 4.32 -11.77 -12.00
N TYR A 270 5.14 -11.64 -10.95
CA TYR A 270 5.76 -10.38 -10.55
C TYR A 270 7.07 -10.20 -11.35
N HIS A 271 6.92 -10.08 -12.67
CA HIS A 271 8.01 -10.25 -13.63
C HIS A 271 8.76 -8.95 -13.94
N ASN A 272 8.17 -7.79 -13.63
CA ASN A 272 8.87 -6.50 -13.70
C ASN A 272 9.91 -6.39 -12.58
N PHE A 273 9.50 -6.72 -11.34
CA PHE A 273 10.45 -6.82 -10.23
C PHE A 273 11.57 -7.81 -10.55
N HIS A 274 11.19 -9.00 -11.04
CA HIS A 274 12.14 -10.08 -11.31
C HIS A 274 13.16 -9.74 -12.42
N HIS A 275 12.81 -8.94 -13.43
CA HIS A 275 13.77 -8.53 -14.46
C HIS A 275 14.73 -7.43 -14.02
N GLU A 276 14.30 -6.49 -13.17
CA GLU A 276 15.19 -5.43 -12.64
C GLU A 276 16.07 -5.95 -11.49
N PHE A 277 15.55 -6.87 -10.67
CA PHE A 277 16.21 -7.39 -9.47
C PHE A 277 16.39 -8.94 -9.50
N PRO A 278 16.96 -9.53 -10.57
CA PRO A 278 16.93 -10.98 -10.81
C PRO A 278 17.65 -11.83 -9.75
N SER A 279 18.57 -11.24 -8.99
CA SER A 279 19.30 -11.93 -7.92
C SER A 279 18.57 -11.99 -6.58
N ASP A 280 17.37 -11.42 -6.44
CA ASP A 280 16.53 -11.61 -5.24
C ASP A 280 15.96 -13.03 -5.21
N TYR A 281 15.72 -13.60 -4.03
CA TYR A 281 15.04 -14.89 -3.90
C TYR A 281 13.51 -14.77 -3.95
N ARG A 282 12.98 -13.54 -3.94
CA ARG A 282 11.55 -13.19 -4.06
C ARG A 282 11.31 -12.67 -5.47
N ASN A 283 10.21 -13.08 -6.10
CA ASN A 283 9.64 -12.28 -7.21
C ASN A 283 8.63 -11.28 -6.64
N ALA A 284 7.87 -11.70 -5.62
CA ALA A 284 6.90 -10.84 -4.95
C ALA A 284 7.43 -10.39 -3.59
N ILE A 285 7.87 -9.13 -3.50
CA ILE A 285 8.58 -8.61 -2.32
C ILE A 285 7.70 -8.38 -1.09
N GLU A 286 6.43 -8.04 -1.30
CA GLU A 286 5.50 -7.78 -0.18
C GLU A 286 5.08 -9.11 0.47
N TRP A 287 4.78 -9.09 1.78
CA TRP A 287 4.44 -10.32 2.51
C TRP A 287 3.15 -10.98 1.99
N PHE A 288 2.14 -10.17 1.64
CA PHE A 288 0.81 -10.61 1.20
C PHE A 288 0.76 -11.00 -0.28
N GLN A 289 1.76 -10.63 -1.08
CA GLN A 289 1.78 -10.99 -2.50
C GLN A 289 2.07 -12.48 -2.67
N TYR A 290 1.24 -13.14 -3.49
CA TYR A 290 1.28 -14.58 -3.74
C TYR A 290 2.59 -15.00 -4.42
N ASP A 291 3.47 -15.63 -3.64
CA ASP A 291 4.70 -16.24 -4.11
C ASP A 291 4.99 -17.48 -3.22
N PRO A 292 4.35 -18.64 -3.51
CA PRO A 292 4.58 -19.88 -2.77
C PRO A 292 6.03 -20.37 -2.87
N THR A 293 6.76 -19.93 -3.90
CA THR A 293 8.19 -20.20 -4.07
C THR A 293 9.02 -19.46 -3.02
N LYS A 294 8.77 -18.15 -2.81
CA LYS A 294 9.34 -17.36 -1.69
C LYS A 294 9.09 -18.02 -0.34
N TRP A 295 7.85 -18.43 -0.06
CA TRP A 295 7.50 -19.07 1.22
C TRP A 295 8.20 -20.43 1.38
N SER A 296 8.29 -21.24 0.33
CA SER A 296 9.00 -22.53 0.34
C SER A 296 10.49 -22.38 0.67
N ILE A 297 11.17 -21.45 -0.01
CA ILE A 297 12.61 -21.18 0.21
C ILE A 297 12.83 -20.62 1.63
N TRP A 298 11.93 -19.76 2.13
CA TRP A 298 11.98 -19.25 3.50
C TRP A 298 11.81 -20.36 4.55
N VAL A 299 10.86 -21.29 4.37
CA VAL A 299 10.69 -22.46 5.26
C VAL A 299 11.95 -23.33 5.23
N TRP A 300 12.52 -23.60 4.05
CA TRP A 300 13.78 -24.35 3.96
C TRP A 300 14.97 -23.63 4.60
N LYS A 301 14.95 -22.30 4.72
CA LYS A 301 15.94 -21.56 5.51
C LYS A 301 15.80 -21.86 7.01
N GLN A 302 14.57 -21.86 7.54
CA GLN A 302 14.33 -22.20 8.95
C GLN A 302 14.71 -23.66 9.27
N LEU A 303 14.57 -24.56 8.29
CA LEU A 303 14.99 -25.96 8.38
C LEU A 303 16.48 -26.21 8.09
N GLY A 304 17.29 -25.17 7.85
CA GLY A 304 18.71 -25.30 7.51
C GLY A 304 19.01 -25.95 6.15
N LEU A 305 17.99 -26.22 5.33
CA LEU A 305 18.12 -26.83 4.00
C LEU A 305 18.52 -25.82 2.92
N ALA A 306 18.21 -24.54 3.13
CA ALA A 306 18.57 -23.39 2.31
C ALA A 306 19.31 -22.32 3.14
N TYR A 307 20.22 -21.59 2.51
CA TYR A 307 21.04 -20.54 3.15
C TYR A 307 21.43 -19.47 2.11
N ASP A 308 22.11 -18.41 2.52
CA ASP A 308 22.53 -17.28 1.66
C ASP A 308 21.42 -16.65 0.79
N LEU A 309 20.17 -16.60 1.30
CA LEU A 309 19.03 -15.97 0.61
C LEU A 309 19.32 -14.49 0.33
N LYS A 310 19.60 -14.17 -0.93
CA LYS A 310 19.91 -12.82 -1.42
C LYS A 310 18.64 -11.99 -1.48
N GLN A 311 18.73 -10.76 -0.98
CA GLN A 311 17.68 -9.74 -1.08
C GLN A 311 18.31 -8.41 -1.49
N PHE A 312 17.66 -7.66 -2.36
CA PHE A 312 18.06 -6.28 -2.64
C PHE A 312 17.68 -5.38 -1.45
N ARG A 313 18.50 -4.33 -1.23
CA ARG A 313 18.23 -3.32 -0.20
C ARG A 313 16.96 -2.54 -0.59
N ASN A 314 16.02 -2.40 0.34
CA ASN A 314 14.75 -1.69 0.11
C ASN A 314 14.96 -0.30 -0.52
N ASN A 315 16.02 0.42 -0.15
CA ASN A 315 16.39 1.71 -0.73
C ASN A 315 16.59 1.68 -2.27
N GLU A 316 17.16 0.62 -2.83
CA GLU A 316 17.35 0.51 -4.29
C GLU A 316 16.06 0.09 -5.01
N ILE A 317 15.21 -0.68 -4.33
CA ILE A 317 13.87 -1.06 -4.80
C ILE A 317 12.96 0.18 -4.87
N GLU A 318 12.94 0.99 -3.80
CA GLU A 318 12.15 2.22 -3.74
C GLU A 318 12.69 3.33 -4.64
N LYS A 319 14.02 3.43 -4.86
CA LYS A 319 14.56 4.28 -5.93
C LYS A 319 13.96 3.95 -7.29
N GLY A 320 13.84 2.67 -7.65
CA GLY A 320 13.19 2.24 -8.89
C GLY A 320 11.72 2.69 -8.95
N ARG A 321 10.94 2.42 -7.89
CA ARG A 321 9.55 2.86 -7.75
C ARG A 321 9.40 4.38 -7.90
N VAL A 322 10.22 5.17 -7.19
CA VAL A 322 10.19 6.64 -7.23
C VAL A 322 10.60 7.18 -8.60
N GLN A 323 11.64 6.63 -9.23
CA GLN A 323 12.04 7.02 -10.60
C GLN A 323 10.92 6.76 -11.62
N GLN A 324 10.27 5.60 -11.53
CA GLN A 324 9.20 5.22 -12.45
C GLN A 324 7.87 5.96 -12.16
N LEU A 325 7.61 6.34 -10.91
CA LEU A 325 6.53 7.28 -10.55
C LEU A 325 6.82 8.68 -11.07
N GLN A 326 8.05 9.19 -10.92
CA GLN A 326 8.48 10.49 -11.47
C GLN A 326 8.33 10.51 -12.99
N LYS A 327 8.70 9.43 -13.69
CA LYS A 327 8.50 9.28 -15.14
C LYS A 327 7.01 9.37 -15.53
N LYS A 328 6.12 8.71 -14.79
CA LYS A 328 4.66 8.77 -14.99
C LYS A 328 4.10 10.18 -14.69
N LEU A 329 4.63 10.86 -13.67
CA LEU A 329 4.29 12.24 -13.33
C LEU A 329 4.74 13.23 -14.43
N ASP A 330 5.96 13.12 -14.95
CA ASP A 330 6.46 13.97 -16.03
C ASP A 330 5.67 13.73 -17.34
N GLN A 331 5.31 12.49 -17.66
CA GLN A 331 4.42 12.18 -18.79
C GLN A 331 3.01 12.79 -18.63
N LYS A 332 2.46 12.84 -17.40
CA LYS A 332 1.18 13.50 -17.11
C LYS A 332 1.33 15.02 -17.19
N ARG A 333 2.41 15.56 -16.64
CA ARG A 333 2.75 16.99 -16.65
C ARG A 333 2.88 17.53 -18.07
N ALA A 334 3.52 16.80 -18.97
CA ALA A 334 3.70 17.15 -20.38
C ALA A 334 2.40 17.13 -21.23
N ARG A 335 1.25 16.75 -20.65
CA ARG A 335 -0.09 16.83 -21.28
C ARG A 335 -0.97 17.94 -20.72
N LEU A 336 -0.52 18.64 -19.68
CA LEU A 336 -1.21 19.75 -19.06
C LEU A 336 -0.64 21.06 -19.58
N ASP A 337 -1.49 22.06 -19.72
CA ASP A 337 -1.04 23.43 -19.95
C ASP A 337 -0.52 24.03 -18.63
N TRP A 338 0.62 24.72 -18.71
CA TRP A 338 1.29 25.44 -17.61
C TRP A 338 1.60 26.90 -18.00
N GLY A 339 1.01 27.35 -19.11
CA GLY A 339 1.32 28.57 -19.82
C GLY A 339 2.71 28.58 -20.45
N VAL A 340 3.07 29.76 -20.97
CA VAL A 340 4.40 30.00 -21.53
C VAL A 340 5.46 29.93 -20.43
N PRO A 341 6.59 29.22 -20.66
CA PRO A 341 7.74 29.22 -19.76
C PRO A 341 8.32 30.63 -19.57
N LEU A 342 8.80 30.94 -18.36
CA LEU A 342 9.27 32.30 -18.01
C LEU A 342 10.51 32.72 -18.83
N ASP A 343 11.32 31.76 -19.26
CA ASP A 343 12.46 31.91 -20.18
C ASP A 343 12.08 32.24 -21.64
N GLN A 344 10.80 32.11 -22.00
CA GLN A 344 10.27 32.33 -23.35
C GLN A 344 9.34 33.53 -23.44
N LEU A 345 9.09 34.22 -22.33
CA LEU A 345 8.30 35.45 -22.29
C LEU A 345 9.14 36.66 -22.70
N PRO A 346 8.57 37.65 -23.41
CA PRO A 346 9.26 38.90 -23.70
C PRO A 346 9.53 39.68 -22.40
N VAL A 347 10.72 40.27 -22.32
CA VAL A 347 11.07 41.22 -21.25
C VAL A 347 10.51 42.58 -21.64
N LEU A 348 9.65 43.13 -20.79
CA LEU A 348 8.98 44.43 -20.93
C LEU A 348 9.57 45.40 -19.91
N ASP A 349 9.66 46.68 -20.27
CA ASP A 349 9.96 47.73 -19.29
C ASP A 349 8.70 48.15 -18.52
N TRP A 350 8.85 48.73 -17.32
CA TRP A 350 7.70 49.06 -16.47
C TRP A 350 6.80 50.12 -17.12
N GLU A 351 7.42 51.12 -17.75
CA GLU A 351 6.77 52.16 -18.53
C GLU A 351 5.99 51.57 -19.71
N GLU A 352 6.59 50.59 -20.41
CA GLU A 352 5.96 49.88 -21.54
C GLU A 352 4.75 49.05 -21.07
N TYR A 353 4.87 48.35 -19.95
CA TYR A 353 3.77 47.62 -19.32
C TYR A 353 2.58 48.54 -18.99
N VAL A 354 2.86 49.71 -18.37
CA VAL A 354 1.83 50.69 -18.02
C VAL A 354 1.25 51.38 -19.27
N GLU A 355 2.05 51.68 -20.29
CA GLU A 355 1.58 52.21 -21.56
C GLU A 355 0.64 51.22 -22.28
N GLN A 356 1.02 49.95 -22.39
CA GLN A 356 0.17 48.92 -23.00
C GLN A 356 -1.16 48.75 -22.25
N ALA A 357 -1.16 48.88 -20.92
CA ALA A 357 -2.38 48.86 -20.11
C ALA A 357 -3.27 50.09 -20.34
N ASN A 358 -2.68 51.29 -20.38
CA ASN A 358 -3.40 52.55 -20.67
C ASN A 358 -3.97 52.58 -22.09
N ASN A 359 -3.28 51.96 -23.05
CA ASN A 359 -3.76 51.76 -24.43
C ASN A 359 -4.84 50.66 -24.56
N GLY A 360 -5.39 50.18 -23.44
CA GLY A 360 -6.61 49.38 -23.41
C GLY A 360 -6.43 47.87 -23.21
N ARG A 361 -5.19 47.37 -23.07
CA ARG A 361 -4.97 45.95 -22.72
C ARG A 361 -5.23 45.72 -21.23
N ALA A 362 -5.83 44.60 -20.88
CA ALA A 362 -6.10 44.23 -19.49
C ALA A 362 -4.89 43.54 -18.84
N LEU A 363 -3.78 44.26 -18.70
CA LEU A 363 -2.53 43.70 -18.19
C LEU A 363 -2.37 43.91 -16.68
N ILE A 364 -2.04 42.85 -15.95
CA ILE A 364 -1.78 42.86 -14.50
C ILE A 364 -0.40 42.25 -14.21
N ALA A 365 0.43 42.95 -13.45
CA ALA A 365 1.72 42.44 -12.98
C ALA A 365 1.53 41.67 -11.65
N ILE A 366 2.05 40.45 -11.57
CA ILE A 366 2.07 39.63 -10.34
C ILE A 366 3.42 38.92 -10.28
N ALA A 367 4.16 39.11 -9.18
CA ALA A 367 5.51 38.61 -8.93
C ALA A 367 6.49 38.90 -10.09
N GLY A 368 6.45 40.12 -10.64
CA GLY A 368 7.28 40.55 -11.78
C GLY A 368 6.86 39.98 -13.14
N VAL A 369 5.85 39.12 -13.20
CA VAL A 369 5.32 38.53 -14.44
C VAL A 369 4.05 39.26 -14.87
N VAL A 370 3.93 39.59 -16.15
CA VAL A 370 2.79 40.30 -16.74
C VAL A 370 1.80 39.28 -17.31
N HIS A 371 0.54 39.42 -16.92
CA HIS A 371 -0.56 38.55 -17.32
C HIS A 371 -1.63 39.35 -18.06
N ASP A 372 -2.14 38.85 -19.18
CA ASP A 372 -3.30 39.43 -19.88
C ASP A 372 -4.56 38.72 -19.40
N VAL A 373 -5.40 39.45 -18.66
CA VAL A 373 -6.62 38.91 -18.04
C VAL A 373 -7.88 39.29 -18.81
N ALA A 374 -7.78 39.83 -20.03
CA ALA A 374 -8.90 40.40 -20.79
C ALA A 374 -10.12 39.48 -20.88
N GLU A 375 -9.89 38.20 -21.21
CA GLU A 375 -10.97 37.22 -21.32
C GLU A 375 -11.50 36.77 -19.95
N PHE A 376 -10.65 36.72 -18.93
CA PHE A 376 -10.97 36.21 -17.59
C PHE A 376 -11.68 37.23 -16.69
N ILE A 377 -11.57 38.55 -16.96
CA ILE A 377 -12.27 39.61 -16.18
C ILE A 377 -13.76 39.30 -15.97
N LYS A 378 -14.41 38.68 -16.96
CA LYS A 378 -15.85 38.39 -16.93
C LYS A 378 -16.22 37.23 -16.00
N ASP A 379 -15.30 36.28 -15.81
CA ASP A 379 -15.46 35.01 -15.09
C ASP A 379 -14.77 35.03 -13.71
N HIS A 380 -14.01 36.09 -13.40
CA HIS A 380 -13.33 36.27 -12.13
C HIS A 380 -14.32 36.25 -10.94
N PRO A 381 -14.22 35.29 -10.00
CA PRO A 381 -15.26 35.08 -8.98
C PRO A 381 -15.34 36.20 -7.94
N GLY A 382 -14.25 36.93 -7.70
CA GLY A 382 -14.26 38.18 -6.90
C GLY A 382 -14.90 39.38 -7.62
N GLY A 383 -15.52 39.17 -8.79
CA GLY A 383 -16.22 40.18 -9.56
C GLY A 383 -15.32 41.03 -10.46
N LYS A 384 -15.95 41.59 -11.51
CA LYS A 384 -15.31 42.42 -12.55
C LYS A 384 -14.60 43.67 -12.01
N ALA A 385 -15.08 44.25 -10.91
CA ALA A 385 -14.52 45.48 -10.35
C ALA A 385 -13.16 45.25 -9.67
N MET A 386 -13.03 44.17 -8.90
CA MET A 386 -11.80 43.85 -8.16
C MET A 386 -10.63 43.62 -9.11
N ILE A 387 -10.80 42.75 -10.11
CA ILE A 387 -9.75 42.47 -11.11
C ILE A 387 -9.42 43.70 -11.98
N LYS A 388 -10.42 44.51 -12.37
CA LYS A 388 -10.17 45.77 -13.08
C LYS A 388 -9.35 46.78 -12.28
N SER A 389 -9.44 46.78 -10.95
CA SER A 389 -8.71 47.73 -10.11
C SER A 389 -7.18 47.52 -10.13
N GLY A 390 -6.72 46.33 -10.54
CA GLY A 390 -5.29 45.97 -10.68
C GLY A 390 -4.71 46.13 -12.10
N ILE A 391 -5.50 46.55 -13.09
CA ILE A 391 -4.98 46.79 -14.45
C ILE A 391 -3.96 47.95 -14.42
N GLY A 392 -2.80 47.76 -15.06
CA GLY A 392 -1.70 48.72 -15.08
C GLY A 392 -0.97 48.88 -13.74
N LYS A 393 -1.05 47.88 -12.85
CA LYS A 393 -0.44 47.88 -11.51
C LYS A 393 0.18 46.54 -11.15
N ASP A 394 1.08 46.58 -10.17
CA ASP A 394 1.48 45.39 -9.43
C ASP A 394 0.34 44.98 -8.46
N ALA A 395 -0.26 43.82 -8.73
CA ALA A 395 -1.31 43.22 -7.91
C ALA A 395 -0.78 42.07 -7.02
N THR A 396 0.54 41.88 -6.91
CA THR A 396 1.17 40.81 -6.11
C THR A 396 0.63 40.76 -4.69
N ALA A 397 0.54 41.92 -4.02
CA ALA A 397 -0.02 42.00 -2.67
C ALA A 397 -1.51 41.62 -2.62
N MET A 398 -2.31 42.04 -3.61
CA MET A 398 -3.73 41.70 -3.67
C MET A 398 -3.98 40.20 -3.91
N PHE A 399 -3.13 39.57 -4.72
CA PHE A 399 -3.23 38.16 -5.11
C PHE A 399 -2.69 37.21 -4.02
N ASN A 400 -1.60 37.59 -3.36
CA ASN A 400 -0.92 36.81 -2.33
C ASN A 400 -1.32 37.25 -0.90
N GLY A 401 -2.63 37.42 -0.64
CA GLY A 401 -3.16 37.51 0.73
C GLY A 401 -3.31 38.90 1.35
N GLY A 402 -2.79 39.96 0.74
CA GLY A 402 -3.04 41.35 1.19
C GLY A 402 -4.47 41.85 0.94
N VAL A 403 -5.26 41.11 0.13
CA VAL A 403 -6.72 41.26 0.02
C VAL A 403 -7.41 39.90 0.05
N TYR A 404 -6.90 38.92 -0.71
CA TYR A 404 -7.39 37.54 -0.67
C TYR A 404 -6.25 36.57 -0.98
N MET A 405 -6.12 35.49 -0.21
CA MET A 405 -5.18 34.40 -0.52
C MET A 405 -5.76 33.54 -1.64
N HIS A 406 -5.23 33.71 -2.86
CA HIS A 406 -5.70 32.96 -4.02
C HIS A 406 -5.30 31.48 -3.92
N SER A 407 -6.19 30.59 -4.36
CA SER A 407 -5.98 29.15 -4.23
C SER A 407 -4.98 28.63 -5.28
N ASN A 408 -4.39 27.45 -5.04
CA ASN A 408 -3.52 26.79 -6.02
C ASN A 408 -4.16 26.64 -7.41
N ALA A 409 -5.50 26.52 -7.49
CA ALA A 409 -6.22 26.51 -8.76
C ALA A 409 -6.15 27.87 -9.49
N ALA A 410 -6.25 28.97 -8.75
CA ALA A 410 -6.09 30.33 -9.30
C ALA A 410 -4.62 30.62 -9.68
N HIS A 411 -3.63 30.14 -8.93
CA HIS A 411 -2.21 30.22 -9.35
C HIS A 411 -1.94 29.42 -10.65
N ASN A 412 -2.52 28.22 -10.78
CA ASN A 412 -2.42 27.43 -12.01
C ASN A 412 -3.12 28.13 -13.19
N LEU A 413 -4.32 28.68 -12.99
CA LEU A 413 -5.06 29.41 -14.04
C LEU A 413 -4.35 30.72 -14.43
N LEU A 414 -3.75 31.43 -13.47
CA LEU A 414 -2.91 32.61 -13.75
C LEU A 414 -1.71 32.24 -14.64
N SER A 415 -1.14 31.04 -14.50
CA SER A 415 0.02 30.62 -15.30
C SER A 415 -0.25 30.61 -16.81
N THR A 416 -1.49 30.31 -17.25
CA THR A 416 -1.85 30.27 -18.67
C THR A 416 -2.11 31.66 -19.27
N MET A 417 -2.21 32.71 -18.44
CA MET A 417 -2.44 34.10 -18.86
C MET A 417 -1.15 34.93 -19.04
N ARG A 418 0.04 34.34 -18.86
CA ARG A 418 1.32 35.07 -18.97
C ARG A 418 1.58 35.57 -20.38
N VAL A 419 1.97 36.84 -20.50
CA VAL A 419 2.31 37.50 -21.79
C VAL A 419 3.64 38.26 -21.79
N GLY A 420 4.27 38.47 -20.63
CA GLY A 420 5.58 39.13 -20.53
C GLY A 420 6.15 39.07 -19.13
N VAL A 421 7.35 39.64 -18.95
CA VAL A 421 8.05 39.71 -17.66
C VAL A 421 8.73 41.07 -17.53
N ILE A 422 8.65 41.71 -16.38
CA ILE A 422 9.20 43.05 -16.16
C ILE A 422 10.74 42.98 -16.02
N ARG A 423 11.47 43.87 -16.70
CA ARG A 423 12.93 44.04 -16.56
C ARG A 423 13.27 44.35 -15.10
N GLY A 424 14.31 43.72 -14.55
CA GLY A 424 14.60 43.78 -13.11
C GLY A 424 13.65 42.93 -12.25
N GLY A 425 12.35 42.86 -12.59
CA GLY A 425 11.37 41.99 -11.95
C GLY A 425 11.75 40.51 -12.02
N CYS A 426 12.21 40.03 -13.18
CA CYS A 426 12.79 38.70 -13.27
C CYS A 426 14.17 38.60 -12.61
N GLU A 427 14.96 39.69 -12.59
CA GLU A 427 16.29 39.66 -11.98
C GLU A 427 16.20 39.42 -10.47
N VAL A 428 15.17 39.86 -9.75
CA VAL A 428 15.01 39.50 -8.34
C VAL A 428 14.91 37.98 -8.14
N GLU A 429 14.14 37.27 -8.97
CA GLU A 429 14.00 35.81 -8.87
C GLU A 429 15.16 35.03 -9.50
N ILE A 430 15.72 35.51 -10.63
CA ILE A 430 16.89 34.92 -11.27
C ILE A 430 18.16 35.17 -10.45
N TRP A 431 18.29 36.30 -9.75
CA TRP A 431 19.42 36.60 -8.85
C TRP A 431 19.28 35.90 -7.51
N LYS A 432 18.07 35.71 -6.96
CA LYS A 432 17.85 34.72 -5.88
C LYS A 432 18.30 33.34 -6.33
N ARG A 433 17.77 32.84 -7.45
CA ARG A 433 18.05 31.50 -7.98
C ARG A 433 19.53 31.28 -8.29
N SER A 434 20.18 32.23 -8.95
CA SER A 434 21.61 32.16 -9.24
C SER A 434 22.50 32.45 -8.03
N GLN A 435 22.07 33.20 -7.01
CA GLN A 435 22.77 33.21 -5.72
C GLN A 435 22.69 31.86 -5.01
N MET A 436 21.52 31.20 -5.01
CA MET A 436 21.38 29.87 -4.42
C MET A 436 22.25 28.84 -5.17
N GLU A 437 22.20 28.86 -6.51
CA GLU A 437 23.03 28.00 -7.37
C GLU A 437 24.54 28.30 -7.19
N ALA A 438 24.96 29.57 -7.07
CA ALA A 438 26.36 29.97 -6.86
C ALA A 438 26.88 29.76 -5.43
N LYS A 439 26.00 29.75 -4.42
CA LYS A 439 26.31 29.38 -3.03
C LYS A 439 26.36 27.87 -2.80
N GLY A 440 25.97 27.07 -3.80
CA GLY A 440 25.85 25.62 -3.66
C GLY A 440 24.60 25.16 -2.91
N GLU A 441 23.64 26.06 -2.68
CA GLU A 441 22.29 25.76 -2.15
C GLU A 441 21.43 25.14 -3.26
N ILE A 442 21.91 24.00 -3.75
CA ILE A 442 21.14 23.07 -4.57
C ILE A 442 19.86 22.74 -3.80
N ALA A 443 18.70 22.95 -4.42
CA ALA A 443 17.42 22.61 -3.82
C ALA A 443 17.43 21.17 -3.29
N ARG A 444 17.03 21.01 -2.02
CA ARG A 444 16.92 19.73 -1.34
C ARG A 444 15.48 19.50 -0.92
N ASP A 445 15.09 18.24 -0.75
CA ASP A 445 13.81 17.88 -0.14
C ASP A 445 13.89 17.95 1.39
N SER A 446 12.79 17.61 2.06
CA SER A 446 12.69 17.56 3.52
C SER A 446 13.67 16.56 4.17
N SER A 447 14.23 15.62 3.40
CA SER A 447 15.24 14.66 3.84
C SER A 447 16.67 15.18 3.67
N GLY A 448 16.84 16.37 3.08
CA GLY A 448 18.15 16.92 2.73
C GLY A 448 18.73 16.36 1.43
N ASP A 449 17.98 15.57 0.66
CA ASP A 449 18.45 14.92 -0.57
C ASP A 449 18.30 15.82 -1.80
N ARG A 450 19.18 15.67 -2.80
CA ARG A 450 19.26 16.58 -3.95
C ARG A 450 18.02 16.50 -4.86
N ILE A 451 17.22 17.56 -4.88
CA ILE A 451 16.17 17.76 -5.87
C ILE A 451 16.80 18.16 -7.23
N VAL A 452 16.32 17.54 -8.30
CA VAL A 452 16.52 17.99 -9.69
C VAL A 452 15.16 18.42 -10.24
N ARG A 453 15.00 19.70 -10.62
CA ARG A 453 13.74 20.24 -11.17
C ARG A 453 13.99 21.25 -12.29
N ALA A 454 13.10 21.25 -13.29
CA ALA A 454 12.76 22.37 -14.18
C ALA A 454 13.92 23.32 -14.56
N GLY A 455 14.78 22.80 -15.44
CA GLY A 455 15.96 23.48 -16.01
C GLY A 455 16.91 22.48 -16.68
N LEU A 456 17.00 21.27 -16.10
CA LEU A 456 17.76 20.12 -16.64
C LEU A 456 16.84 18.98 -17.15
N GLN A 457 15.55 19.24 -17.34
CA GLN A 457 14.57 18.25 -17.84
C GLN A 457 14.21 18.57 -19.31
N PRO A 458 14.00 17.57 -20.20
CA PRO A 458 13.67 17.82 -21.60
C PRO A 458 12.29 18.46 -21.78
N THR A 459 12.26 19.79 -21.99
CA THR A 459 11.09 20.52 -22.47
C THR A 459 10.97 20.40 -23.99
N LYS A 460 9.73 20.40 -24.49
CA LYS A 460 9.45 20.22 -25.92
C LYS A 460 9.67 21.52 -26.69
N VAL A 461 10.82 21.67 -27.35
CA VAL A 461 11.01 22.70 -28.38
C VAL A 461 10.05 22.42 -29.55
N LEU A 462 9.31 23.44 -29.98
CA LEU A 462 8.44 23.35 -31.16
C LEU A 462 9.27 23.41 -32.45
N GLN A 463 9.68 22.25 -32.95
CA GLN A 463 10.07 22.11 -34.36
C GLN A 463 8.81 21.98 -35.23
N ASN A 464 8.66 22.90 -36.19
CA ASN A 464 7.67 22.77 -37.25
C ASN A 464 8.10 21.63 -38.20
N VAL A 465 7.26 20.58 -38.30
CA VAL A 465 7.44 19.49 -39.25
C VAL A 465 6.23 19.48 -40.20
N PRO A 466 6.42 19.48 -41.54
CA PRO A 466 5.31 19.52 -42.48
C PRO A 466 4.38 18.30 -42.41
N THR A 467 3.12 18.50 -42.82
CA THR A 467 2.06 17.50 -42.81
C THR A 467 2.40 16.26 -43.63
N ALA A 468 2.58 15.12 -42.97
CA ALA A 468 2.72 13.81 -43.62
C ALA A 468 1.37 13.07 -43.69
N VAL A 469 1.01 12.58 -44.88
CA VAL A 469 -0.31 11.99 -45.14
C VAL A 469 -0.46 10.60 -44.51
N LEU A 470 -1.56 10.39 -43.78
CA LEU A 470 -1.91 9.10 -43.17
C LEU A 470 -2.45 8.12 -44.23
N ILE A 471 -1.60 7.26 -44.77
CA ILE A 471 -2.04 6.18 -45.67
C ILE A 471 -2.59 5.01 -44.83
N LEU A 472 -3.91 4.81 -44.92
CA LEU A 472 -4.60 3.65 -44.35
C LEU A 472 -4.38 2.41 -45.24
N LEU A 473 -4.00 1.29 -44.63
CA LEU A 473 -4.12 -0.05 -45.22
C LEU A 473 -4.75 -1.03 -44.20
N PRO A 474 -5.56 -2.01 -44.66
CA PRO A 474 -6.56 -2.65 -43.82
C PRO A 474 -6.05 -3.82 -42.98
N SER A 475 -6.65 -4.02 -41.81
CA SER A 475 -6.42 -5.18 -40.95
C SER A 475 -7.12 -6.43 -41.48
N THR A 476 -6.36 -7.46 -41.87
CA THR A 476 -6.91 -8.77 -42.19
C THR A 476 -7.24 -9.55 -40.91
N ARG A 477 -8.52 -9.85 -40.69
CA ARG A 477 -8.96 -10.77 -39.64
C ARG A 477 -8.32 -12.15 -39.85
N THR A 478 -7.70 -12.70 -38.82
CA THR A 478 -7.40 -14.15 -38.74
C THR A 478 -7.88 -14.65 -37.39
N ILE A 479 -8.90 -15.52 -37.41
CA ILE A 479 -9.45 -16.17 -36.22
C ILE A 479 -8.61 -17.41 -35.95
N TYR A 480 -8.02 -17.51 -34.76
CA TYR A 480 -7.36 -18.74 -34.30
C TYR A 480 -8.27 -19.50 -33.34
N LEU A 481 -8.61 -20.75 -33.69
CA LEU A 481 -9.36 -21.64 -32.82
C LEU A 481 -8.43 -22.26 -31.77
N THR A 482 -8.76 -22.07 -30.49
CA THR A 482 -8.35 -23.00 -29.44
C THR A 482 -9.27 -24.22 -29.47
N PRO A 483 -8.75 -25.47 -29.50
CA PRO A 483 -9.59 -26.66 -29.57
C PRO A 483 -10.36 -26.90 -28.25
N PRO A 484 -11.60 -27.45 -28.27
CA PRO A 484 -12.46 -27.54 -27.08
C PRO A 484 -11.96 -28.39 -25.90
N ALA A 485 -10.92 -29.21 -26.11
CA ALA A 485 -10.48 -30.24 -25.15
C ALA A 485 -10.11 -29.68 -23.76
N PHE A 486 -9.52 -28.48 -23.70
CA PHE A 486 -9.10 -27.86 -22.44
C PHE A 486 -10.27 -27.53 -21.50
N LEU A 487 -11.45 -27.30 -22.07
CA LEU A 487 -12.64 -26.96 -21.30
C LEU A 487 -13.30 -28.20 -20.67
N PHE A 488 -13.44 -29.27 -21.46
CA PHE A 488 -14.04 -30.52 -21.00
C PHE A 488 -13.31 -31.14 -19.81
N LEU A 489 -11.98 -30.99 -19.74
CA LEU A 489 -11.19 -31.49 -18.62
C LEU A 489 -11.47 -30.73 -17.31
N GLY A 490 -11.54 -29.40 -17.35
CA GLY A 490 -11.90 -28.60 -16.18
C GLY A 490 -13.32 -28.91 -15.68
N ILE A 491 -14.27 -29.02 -16.61
CA ILE A 491 -15.65 -29.44 -16.32
C ILE A 491 -15.65 -30.85 -15.68
N ARG A 492 -14.93 -31.83 -16.23
CA ARG A 492 -14.87 -33.19 -15.66
C ARG A 492 -14.25 -33.26 -14.26
N ILE A 493 -13.29 -32.39 -13.94
CA ILE A 493 -12.72 -32.28 -12.58
C ILE A 493 -13.78 -31.74 -11.61
N ILE A 494 -14.50 -30.70 -12.01
CA ILE A 494 -15.58 -30.09 -11.22
C ILE A 494 -16.75 -31.08 -11.04
N ASP A 495 -17.19 -31.74 -12.11
CA ASP A 495 -18.22 -32.79 -12.09
C ASP A 495 -17.84 -33.92 -11.13
N ALA A 496 -16.60 -34.41 -11.19
CA ALA A 496 -16.12 -35.48 -10.31
C ALA A 496 -16.15 -35.07 -8.81
N VAL A 497 -15.86 -33.80 -8.50
CA VAL A 497 -15.97 -33.25 -7.14
C VAL A 497 -17.43 -33.08 -6.71
N LEU A 498 -18.30 -32.56 -7.59
CA LEU A 498 -19.72 -32.30 -7.27
C LEU A 498 -20.54 -33.60 -7.14
N ILE A 499 -20.29 -34.59 -8.00
CA ILE A 499 -20.98 -35.89 -7.96
C ILE A 499 -20.61 -36.66 -6.68
N HIS A 500 -19.35 -36.61 -6.24
CA HIS A 500 -18.93 -37.25 -4.99
C HIS A 500 -19.42 -36.52 -3.72
N ALA A 501 -19.93 -35.29 -3.85
CA ALA A 501 -20.52 -34.47 -2.79
C ALA A 501 -22.07 -34.54 -2.75
N GLU A 502 -22.68 -35.53 -3.42
CA GLU A 502 -24.13 -35.81 -3.45
C GLU A 502 -25.07 -34.68 -3.92
N PHE A 503 -24.55 -33.61 -4.54
CA PHE A 503 -25.37 -32.50 -5.03
C PHE A 503 -26.26 -32.91 -6.22
N ARG A 504 -27.53 -33.23 -5.94
CA ARG A 504 -28.54 -33.47 -6.99
C ARG A 504 -29.05 -32.14 -7.58
N PRO A 505 -29.16 -32.01 -8.92
CA PRO A 505 -29.65 -30.81 -9.57
C PRO A 505 -31.16 -30.63 -9.37
N ASN A 506 -31.57 -29.42 -8.96
CA ASN A 506 -32.96 -29.12 -8.64
C ASN A 506 -33.74 -28.59 -9.87
N ALA A 507 -35.09 -28.63 -9.80
CA ALA A 507 -35.97 -28.59 -10.98
C ALA A 507 -35.76 -27.40 -11.96
N CYS A 508 -35.30 -26.25 -11.48
CA CYS A 508 -35.09 -25.03 -12.27
C CYS A 508 -34.15 -25.23 -13.48
N GLN A 509 -33.08 -26.04 -13.33
CA GLN A 509 -32.11 -26.28 -14.40
C GLN A 509 -32.71 -26.99 -15.64
N LYS A 510 -33.88 -27.63 -15.54
CA LYS A 510 -34.56 -28.25 -16.68
C LYS A 510 -35.20 -27.25 -17.66
N GLN A 511 -35.45 -26.00 -17.27
CA GLN A 511 -36.08 -25.01 -18.15
C GLN A 511 -35.08 -24.28 -19.06
N VAL A 512 -33.86 -24.04 -18.60
CA VAL A 512 -32.82 -23.28 -19.33
C VAL A 512 -32.45 -23.90 -20.68
N PHE A 513 -32.55 -25.22 -20.81
CA PHE A 513 -32.25 -25.94 -22.06
C PHE A 513 -33.23 -25.69 -23.22
N LYS A 514 -34.38 -25.01 -23.00
CA LYS A 514 -35.44 -24.88 -24.01
C LYS A 514 -35.48 -23.52 -24.74
N ALA A 515 -34.66 -22.55 -24.36
CA ALA A 515 -34.68 -21.18 -24.91
C ALA A 515 -33.40 -20.83 -25.70
N ARG A 516 -33.38 -21.15 -27.00
CA ARG A 516 -32.36 -20.66 -27.96
C ARG A 516 -33.04 -20.17 -29.25
N ASN A 517 -33.47 -18.91 -29.26
CA ASN A 517 -33.57 -18.01 -30.43
C ASN A 517 -34.45 -16.78 -30.10
N THR A 518 -33.85 -15.60 -30.01
CA THR A 518 -34.40 -14.31 -30.49
C THR A 518 -33.31 -13.23 -30.46
N SER A 519 -33.44 -12.24 -31.35
CA SER A 519 -32.59 -11.04 -31.39
C SER A 519 -33.26 -9.88 -30.65
N LEU A 520 -32.47 -8.91 -30.17
CA LEU A 520 -32.98 -7.68 -29.57
C LEU A 520 -33.48 -6.69 -30.63
N VAL A 521 -34.55 -5.96 -30.28
CA VAL A 521 -35.05 -4.76 -30.95
C VAL A 521 -35.20 -3.69 -29.85
N PRO A 522 -34.75 -2.44 -30.05
CA PRO A 522 -34.96 -1.36 -29.08
C PRO A 522 -36.40 -0.82 -29.14
N ASP A 523 -36.86 -0.17 -28.07
CA ASP A 523 -38.14 0.55 -28.08
C ASP A 523 -38.02 1.98 -28.64
N GLU A 524 -39.17 2.64 -28.79
CA GLU A 524 -39.32 3.82 -29.64
C GLU A 524 -38.84 5.14 -29.00
N ASN A 525 -38.46 5.14 -27.72
CA ASN A 525 -38.09 6.36 -26.98
C ASN A 525 -36.58 6.55 -26.76
N GLY A 526 -35.75 5.53 -26.95
CA GLY A 526 -34.29 5.67 -27.08
C GLY A 526 -33.51 6.16 -25.85
N VAL A 527 -34.12 6.18 -24.66
CA VAL A 527 -33.45 6.59 -23.40
C VAL A 527 -32.98 5.35 -22.63
N LEU A 528 -31.68 5.32 -22.30
CA LEU A 528 -31.13 4.40 -21.29
C LEU A 528 -31.23 5.08 -19.92
N ASP A 529 -32.08 4.56 -19.05
CA ASP A 529 -32.22 5.06 -17.68
C ASP A 529 -31.08 4.58 -16.75
N GLN A 530 -31.00 5.17 -15.56
CA GLN A 530 -29.77 5.27 -14.78
C GLN A 530 -29.38 3.97 -14.05
N PHE A 531 -28.08 3.62 -14.12
CA PHE A 531 -27.48 2.54 -13.35
C PHE A 531 -26.66 3.07 -12.17
N ASP A 532 -27.08 2.70 -10.97
CA ASP A 532 -26.42 3.05 -9.71
C ASP A 532 -25.41 1.96 -9.24
N SER A 533 -24.60 2.29 -8.23
CA SER A 533 -23.45 1.54 -7.69
C SER A 533 -22.18 1.52 -8.54
N CYS A 534 -21.03 1.57 -7.86
CA CYS A 534 -19.71 1.55 -8.51
C CYS A 534 -19.28 0.12 -8.93
N ALA A 535 -19.77 -0.91 -8.24
CA ALA A 535 -19.40 -2.31 -8.48
C ALA A 535 -19.74 -2.78 -9.91
N GLN A 536 -20.90 -2.38 -10.45
CA GLN A 536 -21.29 -2.73 -11.82
C GLN A 536 -20.40 -2.07 -12.88
N LYS A 537 -19.84 -0.88 -12.60
CA LYS A 537 -18.91 -0.19 -13.52
C LYS A 537 -17.57 -0.93 -13.62
N VAL A 538 -17.10 -1.55 -12.53
CA VAL A 538 -15.93 -2.45 -12.54
C VAL A 538 -16.24 -3.75 -13.30
N ALA A 539 -17.43 -4.34 -13.11
CA ALA A 539 -17.84 -5.54 -13.85
C ALA A 539 -17.91 -5.31 -15.36
N ILE A 540 -18.45 -4.16 -15.81
CA ILE A 540 -18.54 -3.77 -17.22
C ILE A 540 -17.15 -3.45 -17.83
N LEU A 541 -16.21 -2.94 -17.03
CA LEU A 541 -14.81 -2.74 -17.45
C LEU A 541 -14.04 -4.07 -17.58
N LEU A 542 -14.36 -5.09 -16.77
CA LEU A 542 -13.75 -6.43 -16.85
C LEU A 542 -14.41 -7.34 -17.89
N LEU A 543 -15.67 -7.11 -18.25
CA LEU A 543 -16.44 -7.89 -19.22
C LEU A 543 -16.92 -7.00 -20.38
N GLY A 544 -16.04 -6.83 -21.38
CA GLY A 544 -16.24 -5.92 -22.53
C GLY A 544 -17.48 -6.23 -23.38
N ALA A 545 -18.61 -5.62 -23.01
CA ALA A 545 -19.91 -5.83 -23.62
C ALA A 545 -20.11 -5.10 -24.97
N LYS A 546 -19.37 -5.52 -26.02
CA LYS A 546 -19.74 -5.30 -27.47
C LYS A 546 -18.80 -5.99 -28.49
N SER A 547 -18.62 -7.31 -28.44
CA SER A 547 -18.30 -8.11 -29.66
C SER A 547 -18.49 -9.62 -29.44
N ASN A 548 -18.62 -10.37 -30.53
CA ASN A 548 -18.88 -11.81 -30.56
C ASN A 548 -17.71 -12.64 -29.98
N HIS A 549 -17.61 -12.74 -28.66
CA HIS A 549 -16.57 -13.46 -27.95
C HIS A 549 -17.05 -14.85 -27.51
N PRO A 550 -16.31 -15.95 -27.75
CA PRO A 550 -16.78 -17.32 -27.51
C PRO A 550 -16.97 -17.69 -26.03
N PHE A 551 -16.56 -16.81 -25.10
CA PHE A 551 -16.70 -17.02 -23.66
C PHE A 551 -18.03 -16.52 -23.06
N SER A 552 -18.97 -16.01 -23.87
CA SER A 552 -20.31 -15.64 -23.39
C SER A 552 -21.11 -16.81 -22.79
N ILE A 553 -20.72 -18.06 -23.11
CA ILE A 553 -21.33 -19.30 -22.62
C ILE A 553 -21.10 -19.48 -21.10
N PHE A 554 -20.04 -18.90 -20.53
CA PHE A 554 -19.68 -19.05 -19.12
C PHE A 554 -20.39 -18.07 -18.17
N ALA A 555 -21.18 -17.13 -18.68
CA ALA A 555 -21.81 -16.10 -17.85
C ALA A 555 -22.61 -16.65 -16.65
N PRO A 556 -23.42 -17.73 -16.77
CA PRO A 556 -24.08 -18.33 -15.61
C PRO A 556 -23.10 -18.98 -14.63
N GLN A 557 -22.02 -19.57 -15.16
CA GLN A 557 -21.02 -20.30 -14.38
C GLN A 557 -20.08 -19.36 -13.60
N PHE A 558 -19.87 -18.13 -14.07
CA PHE A 558 -19.21 -17.09 -13.27
C PHE A 558 -20.09 -16.58 -12.11
N VAL A 559 -21.42 -16.59 -12.27
CA VAL A 559 -22.35 -16.30 -11.16
C VAL A 559 -22.39 -17.46 -10.17
N GLU A 560 -22.56 -18.71 -10.63
CA GLU A 560 -22.47 -19.91 -9.78
C GLU A 560 -21.09 -20.03 -9.11
N MET A 561 -20.00 -19.63 -9.77
CA MET A 561 -18.67 -19.59 -9.17
C MET A 561 -18.50 -18.45 -8.17
N GLY A 562 -19.17 -17.30 -8.35
CA GLY A 562 -19.25 -16.25 -7.33
C GLY A 562 -20.00 -16.73 -6.08
N ASP A 563 -21.14 -17.40 -6.27
CA ASP A 563 -21.89 -18.08 -5.21
C ASP A 563 -21.08 -19.21 -4.56
N TRP A 564 -20.26 -19.93 -5.34
CA TRP A 564 -19.37 -20.97 -4.85
C TRP A 564 -18.18 -20.40 -4.09
N PHE A 565 -17.61 -19.25 -4.47
CA PHE A 565 -16.65 -18.52 -3.64
C PHE A 565 -17.32 -18.00 -2.35
N GLY A 566 -18.58 -17.55 -2.41
CA GLY A 566 -19.36 -17.17 -1.23
C GLY A 566 -19.65 -18.35 -0.28
N LYS A 567 -19.97 -19.53 -0.83
CA LYS A 567 -20.20 -20.77 -0.08
C LYS A 567 -18.90 -21.39 0.42
N MET A 568 -17.86 -21.46 -0.40
CA MET A 568 -16.52 -21.94 -0.03
C MET A 568 -15.86 -21.01 1.01
N SER A 569 -16.10 -19.69 0.95
CA SER A 569 -15.74 -18.78 2.04
C SER A 569 -16.41 -19.21 3.35
N LYS A 570 -17.74 -19.34 3.36
CA LYS A 570 -18.50 -19.80 4.55
C LYS A 570 -18.11 -21.21 5.02
N GLN A 571 -17.78 -22.12 4.10
CA GLN A 571 -17.31 -23.48 4.38
C GLN A 571 -15.89 -23.46 4.96
N PHE A 572 -14.99 -22.68 4.39
CA PHE A 572 -13.62 -22.47 4.89
C PHE A 572 -13.64 -21.83 6.29
N TYR A 573 -14.51 -20.84 6.54
CA TYR A 573 -14.73 -20.31 7.90
C TYR A 573 -15.33 -21.35 8.87
N SER A 574 -16.17 -22.29 8.39
CA SER A 574 -16.71 -23.40 9.17
C SER A 574 -15.65 -24.46 9.50
N ASP A 575 -14.83 -24.85 8.52
CA ASP A 575 -13.76 -25.83 8.67
C ASP A 575 -12.58 -25.27 9.46
N LEU A 576 -12.28 -23.97 9.31
CA LEU A 576 -11.35 -23.23 10.16
C LEU A 576 -11.86 -23.18 11.61
N ARG A 577 -13.16 -22.91 11.84
CA ARG A 577 -13.77 -23.04 13.18
C ARG A 577 -13.63 -24.46 13.74
N ARG A 578 -13.89 -25.50 12.95
CA ARG A 578 -13.79 -26.90 13.40
C ARG A 578 -12.35 -27.33 13.70
N ASN A 579 -11.39 -26.91 12.90
CA ASN A 579 -9.97 -27.21 13.13
C ASN A 579 -9.40 -26.42 14.32
N ILE A 580 -9.83 -25.16 14.51
CA ILE A 580 -9.51 -24.38 15.73
C ILE A 580 -10.11 -25.04 16.97
N ALA A 581 -11.36 -25.52 16.91
CA ALA A 581 -11.97 -26.27 18.01
C ALA A 581 -11.20 -27.57 18.34
N ALA A 582 -10.83 -28.36 17.33
CA ALA A 582 -10.03 -29.57 17.52
C ALA A 582 -8.63 -29.28 18.10
N MET A 583 -7.97 -28.20 17.65
CA MET A 583 -6.72 -27.73 18.25
C MET A 583 -6.91 -27.26 19.71
N SER A 584 -8.06 -26.67 20.05
CA SER A 584 -8.40 -26.32 21.43
C SER A 584 -8.50 -27.57 22.31
N THR A 585 -9.21 -28.61 21.87
CA THR A 585 -9.34 -29.88 22.62
C THR A 585 -7.98 -30.56 22.82
N MET A 586 -7.12 -30.58 21.79
CA MET A 586 -5.76 -31.11 21.92
C MET A 586 -4.87 -30.28 22.87
N CYS A 587 -5.10 -28.96 22.97
CA CYS A 587 -4.43 -28.12 23.98
C CYS A 587 -4.97 -28.34 25.39
N GLU A 588 -6.27 -28.63 25.55
CA GLU A 588 -6.88 -28.94 26.85
C GLU A 588 -6.38 -30.27 27.42
N GLU A 589 -6.21 -31.32 26.59
CA GLU A 589 -5.58 -32.58 27.01
C GLU A 589 -4.10 -32.38 27.43
N ALA A 590 -3.37 -31.51 26.72
CA ALA A 590 -1.98 -31.15 27.05
C ALA A 590 -1.87 -30.30 28.34
N TYR A 591 -2.81 -29.39 28.59
CA TYR A 591 -2.85 -28.63 29.85
C TYR A 591 -3.25 -29.50 31.04
N SER A 592 -4.21 -30.41 30.87
CA SER A 592 -4.66 -31.35 31.91
C SER A 592 -3.53 -32.26 32.39
N THR A 593 -2.63 -32.68 31.50
CA THR A 593 -1.44 -33.47 31.86
C THR A 593 -0.33 -32.65 32.53
N ALA A 594 -0.26 -31.33 32.31
CA ALA A 594 0.67 -30.44 33.00
C ALA A 594 0.19 -30.02 34.40
N ALA A 595 -1.12 -29.84 34.59
CA ALA A 595 -1.72 -29.27 35.81
C ALA A 595 -1.62 -30.16 37.06
N PHE A 596 -1.22 -31.43 36.94
CA PHE A 596 -1.05 -32.35 38.07
C PHE A 596 0.33 -32.26 38.76
N ALA A 597 1.23 -31.39 38.30
CA ALA A 597 2.62 -31.38 38.71
C ALA A 597 3.21 -29.98 38.97
N ASP A 598 2.52 -29.11 39.74
CA ASP A 598 3.27 -28.40 40.79
C ASP A 598 2.48 -27.78 41.97
N HIS A 599 3.16 -27.89 43.12
CA HIS A 599 3.12 -27.07 44.33
C HIS A 599 2.25 -27.43 45.55
N THR A 600 2.93 -27.40 46.70
CA THR A 600 2.44 -27.70 48.04
C THR A 600 2.97 -26.64 49.03
N THR A 601 2.28 -26.47 50.16
CA THR A 601 2.66 -25.65 51.34
C THR A 601 2.63 -24.11 51.16
N PRO A 602 2.58 -23.33 52.26
CA PRO A 602 1.64 -23.48 53.38
C PRO A 602 0.94 -22.16 53.79
N THR A 603 -0.10 -22.26 54.60
CA THR A 603 -0.92 -21.12 55.09
C THR A 603 -0.49 -20.58 56.46
N THR A 604 -0.83 -19.32 56.74
CA THR A 604 -0.84 -18.72 58.09
C THR A 604 -2.20 -18.08 58.41
N ASN A 605 -2.58 -18.06 59.69
CA ASN A 605 -3.97 -17.90 60.13
C ASN A 605 -4.43 -16.45 60.40
N GLY A 606 -5.73 -16.20 60.21
CA GLY A 606 -6.58 -15.98 61.40
C GLY A 606 -7.59 -14.82 61.42
N ARG A 607 -8.89 -15.19 61.57
CA ARG A 607 -10.00 -14.44 62.20
C ARG A 607 -10.52 -13.16 61.48
N SER A 608 -11.79 -12.75 61.59
CA SER A 608 -12.98 -13.36 62.25
C SER A 608 -14.29 -12.64 61.88
N THR A 609 -15.43 -13.38 61.88
CA THR A 609 -16.83 -12.92 62.19
C THR A 609 -17.49 -11.83 61.31
N SER A 610 -18.80 -11.82 61.02
CA SER A 610 -19.91 -12.74 61.36
C SER A 610 -21.15 -12.53 60.46
N GLU A 611 -21.93 -13.59 60.29
CA GLU A 611 -23.31 -13.67 59.74
C GLU A 611 -24.38 -13.22 60.80
N PRO A 612 -25.73 -13.37 60.62
CA PRO A 612 -26.54 -13.85 59.47
C PRO A 612 -27.86 -13.07 59.12
N GLY A 613 -28.52 -13.47 58.02
CA GLY A 613 -29.99 -13.55 57.90
C GLY A 613 -30.77 -12.37 57.26
N GLY A 614 -31.93 -12.59 56.62
CA GLY A 614 -32.64 -13.85 56.33
C GLY A 614 -34.02 -13.66 55.65
N HIS A 615 -34.79 -14.76 55.51
CA HIS A 615 -36.11 -14.93 54.84
C HIS A 615 -36.07 -15.02 53.29
N GLY A 616 -36.86 -15.84 52.58
CA GLY A 616 -37.81 -16.91 53.00
C GLY A 616 -38.98 -17.08 52.00
N CYS A 617 -38.90 -18.04 51.05
CA CYS A 617 -39.74 -19.26 50.88
C CYS A 617 -41.25 -19.03 50.52
N GLU A 618 -41.80 -19.58 49.42
CA GLU A 618 -42.54 -20.89 49.28
C GLU A 618 -43.19 -20.95 47.85
N LEU A 619 -43.77 -22.01 47.22
CA LEU A 619 -43.93 -23.48 47.42
C LEU A 619 -44.35 -24.20 46.07
N VAL A 620 -43.96 -25.47 45.89
CA VAL A 620 -44.62 -26.65 45.21
C VAL A 620 -45.36 -26.58 43.82
N SER A 621 -44.81 -27.30 42.81
CA SER A 621 -45.29 -28.50 42.03
C SER A 621 -46.78 -28.73 41.63
N PRO A 622 -47.18 -29.65 40.68
CA PRO A 622 -46.39 -30.71 39.98
C PRO A 622 -46.69 -31.03 38.47
N HIS A 623 -45.77 -31.79 37.83
CA HIS A 623 -45.90 -32.59 36.56
C HIS A 623 -46.30 -31.85 35.24
N GLN A 624 -46.02 -32.33 34.02
CA GLN A 624 -45.46 -33.61 33.50
C GLN A 624 -44.13 -33.39 32.71
N PRO A 625 -43.40 -34.43 32.26
CA PRO A 625 -42.08 -34.28 31.65
C PRO A 625 -42.13 -34.03 30.14
N ASP A 626 -41.28 -33.11 29.66
CA ASP A 626 -40.88 -33.07 28.25
C ASP A 626 -39.40 -32.73 28.11
N ILE A 627 -38.82 -33.15 26.98
CA ILE A 627 -37.36 -33.25 26.76
C ILE A 627 -36.71 -31.85 26.79
N LEU A 628 -35.87 -31.58 27.80
CA LEU A 628 -34.99 -30.41 27.77
C LEU A 628 -34.03 -30.53 26.57
N PRO A 629 -33.98 -29.56 25.65
CA PRO A 629 -32.98 -29.55 24.61
C PRO A 629 -31.60 -29.38 25.24
N TYR A 630 -30.62 -30.16 24.76
CA TYR A 630 -29.23 -30.09 25.16
C TYR A 630 -28.70 -28.66 25.03
N THR A 631 -28.54 -27.96 26.16
CA THR A 631 -27.82 -26.70 26.23
C THR A 631 -26.34 -26.98 25.97
N PRO A 632 -25.75 -26.49 24.87
CA PRO A 632 -24.32 -26.66 24.66
C PRO A 632 -23.54 -25.92 25.76
N PRO A 633 -22.37 -26.43 26.19
CA PRO A 633 -21.49 -25.65 27.05
C PRO A 633 -21.15 -24.32 26.38
N ALA A 634 -21.09 -23.25 27.17
CA ALA A 634 -20.91 -21.88 26.68
C ALA A 634 -19.46 -21.61 26.24
N SER A 635 -19.09 -22.10 25.06
CA SER A 635 -17.75 -21.94 24.49
C SER A 635 -17.78 -21.42 23.05
N LEU A 636 -17.94 -20.10 22.89
CA LEU A 636 -17.54 -19.37 21.69
C LEU A 636 -16.81 -18.08 22.12
N GLY A 637 -15.61 -17.86 21.58
CA GLY A 637 -14.91 -16.58 21.68
C GLY A 637 -15.62 -15.45 20.91
N PRO A 638 -15.16 -14.19 21.05
CA PRO A 638 -15.86 -13.01 20.56
C PRO A 638 -16.19 -13.08 19.07
N SER A 639 -17.46 -12.83 18.74
CA SER A 639 -17.99 -12.85 17.38
C SER A 639 -18.29 -11.44 16.88
N PHE A 640 -17.37 -10.90 16.07
CA PHE A 640 -17.53 -9.56 15.50
C PHE A 640 -18.73 -9.45 14.55
N SER A 641 -19.46 -8.34 14.66
CA SER A 641 -20.47 -7.90 13.71
C SER A 641 -19.85 -7.36 12.42
N LEU A 642 -20.68 -7.23 11.37
CA LEU A 642 -20.25 -6.58 10.11
C LEU A 642 -19.84 -5.11 10.31
N ARG A 643 -20.47 -4.40 11.26
CA ARG A 643 -20.14 -3.00 11.58
C ARG A 643 -18.76 -2.91 12.23
N GLU A 644 -18.41 -3.82 13.15
CA GLU A 644 -17.07 -3.87 13.76
C GLU A 644 -15.98 -4.21 12.75
N ILE A 645 -16.23 -5.16 11.85
CA ILE A 645 -15.30 -5.49 10.76
C ILE A 645 -15.12 -4.29 9.81
N GLU A 646 -16.18 -3.54 9.51
CA GLU A 646 -16.11 -2.30 8.74
C GLU A 646 -15.25 -1.24 9.44
N LEU A 647 -15.42 -1.05 10.76
CA LEU A 647 -14.67 -0.08 11.54
C LEU A 647 -13.18 -0.45 11.65
N ILE A 648 -12.86 -1.74 11.84
CA ILE A 648 -11.49 -2.26 11.78
C ILE A 648 -10.88 -2.00 10.40
N HIS A 649 -11.61 -2.30 9.32
CA HIS A 649 -11.14 -2.04 7.95
C HIS A 649 -10.91 -0.54 7.69
N HIS A 650 -11.84 0.34 8.10
CA HIS A 650 -11.67 1.79 7.96
C HIS A 650 -10.51 2.33 8.82
N TYR A 651 -10.24 1.72 9.98
CA TYR A 651 -9.06 2.05 10.77
C TYR A 651 -7.78 1.73 9.99
N CYS A 652 -7.63 0.48 9.54
CA CYS A 652 -6.43 -0.01 8.86
C CYS A 652 -6.21 0.56 7.45
N THR A 653 -7.20 1.25 6.87
CA THR A 653 -7.11 1.85 5.52
C THR A 653 -7.17 3.37 5.49
N ARG A 654 -7.76 4.04 6.50
CA ARG A 654 -7.95 5.50 6.50
C ARG A 654 -7.73 6.19 7.84
N THR A 655 -8.20 5.66 8.96
CA THR A 655 -8.09 6.39 10.24
C THR A 655 -6.64 6.53 10.69
N TYR A 656 -5.82 5.48 10.59
CA TYR A 656 -4.44 5.51 11.10
C TYR A 656 -3.56 6.64 10.50
N ILE A 657 -3.73 6.95 9.20
CA ILE A 657 -2.99 8.02 8.51
C ILE A 657 -3.52 9.44 8.78
N THR A 658 -4.68 9.59 9.43
CA THR A 658 -5.25 10.91 9.77
C THR A 658 -5.10 11.26 11.26
N LEU A 659 -4.45 10.41 12.06
CA LEU A 659 -4.19 10.68 13.48
C LEU A 659 -2.96 11.57 13.72
N ASN A 660 -1.94 11.48 12.86
CA ASN A 660 -0.67 12.22 12.97
C ASN A 660 -0.05 12.45 11.60
N SER A 661 0.85 13.42 11.47
CA SER A 661 1.48 13.82 10.20
C SER A 661 2.71 12.98 9.80
N ARG A 662 3.27 12.21 10.73
CA ARG A 662 4.61 11.62 10.62
C ARG A 662 4.57 10.20 10.02
N ILE A 663 5.23 10.03 8.87
CA ILE A 663 5.09 8.82 8.03
C ILE A 663 5.68 7.57 8.70
N THR A 664 6.76 7.70 9.49
CA THR A 664 7.32 6.57 10.24
C THR A 664 6.32 6.05 11.29
N THR A 665 5.62 6.96 11.97
CA THR A 665 4.64 6.61 13.00
C THR A 665 3.33 6.05 12.44
N HIS A 666 2.98 6.33 11.17
CA HIS A 666 1.86 5.67 10.48
C HIS A 666 1.96 4.14 10.49
N VAL A 667 3.16 3.58 10.31
CA VAL A 667 3.35 2.12 10.33
C VAL A 667 3.05 1.53 11.72
N ILE A 668 3.47 2.22 12.77
CA ILE A 668 3.26 1.83 14.17
C ILE A 668 1.76 1.79 14.51
N PHE A 669 1.01 2.82 14.09
CA PHE A 669 -0.45 2.86 14.28
C PHE A 669 -1.19 1.77 13.48
N ARG A 670 -0.72 1.44 12.26
CA ARG A 670 -1.35 0.41 11.40
C ARG A 670 -1.06 -1.01 11.86
N ASP A 671 0.19 -1.31 12.20
CA ASP A 671 0.67 -2.68 12.38
C ASP A 671 0.83 -3.01 13.86
N THR A 672 1.61 -2.22 14.60
CA THR A 672 1.98 -2.53 16.00
C THR A 672 0.82 -2.29 16.96
N ILE A 673 0.19 -1.11 16.92
CA ILE A 673 -0.96 -0.76 17.78
C ILE A 673 -2.18 -1.61 17.44
N PHE A 674 -2.42 -1.90 16.16
CA PHE A 674 -3.52 -2.79 15.76
C PHE A 674 -3.27 -4.24 16.23
N LYS A 675 -2.05 -4.78 16.05
CA LYS A 675 -1.68 -6.11 16.55
C LYS A 675 -1.84 -6.21 18.07
N GLU A 676 -1.52 -5.16 18.81
CA GLU A 676 -1.72 -5.13 20.26
C GLU A 676 -3.22 -5.07 20.63
N SER A 677 -4.04 -4.38 19.84
CA SER A 677 -5.49 -4.35 20.07
C SER A 677 -6.11 -5.76 20.03
N LEU A 678 -5.58 -6.68 19.22
CA LEU A 678 -6.02 -8.07 19.17
C LEU A 678 -5.70 -8.90 20.43
N ARG A 679 -4.94 -8.33 21.38
CA ARG A 679 -4.64 -8.89 22.71
C ARG A 679 -5.43 -8.22 23.84
N HIS A 680 -5.92 -7.00 23.63
CA HIS A 680 -6.56 -6.17 24.65
C HIS A 680 -7.87 -5.58 24.12
N GLU A 681 -8.99 -6.16 24.53
CA GLU A 681 -10.34 -5.78 24.08
C GLU A 681 -10.57 -4.27 24.24
N PHE A 682 -10.09 -3.65 25.33
CA PHE A 682 -10.24 -2.21 25.55
C PHE A 682 -9.58 -1.35 24.46
N LEU A 683 -8.43 -1.78 23.92
CA LEU A 683 -7.74 -1.08 22.83
C LEU A 683 -8.42 -1.37 21.47
N LEU A 684 -8.96 -2.57 21.26
CA LEU A 684 -9.73 -2.90 20.06
C LEU A 684 -11.04 -2.10 20.01
N HIS A 685 -11.74 -1.98 21.13
CA HIS A 685 -12.86 -1.06 21.29
C HIS A 685 -12.45 0.38 20.98
N ALA A 686 -11.32 0.88 21.49
CA ALA A 686 -10.87 2.24 21.19
C ALA A 686 -10.53 2.48 19.71
N ILE A 687 -9.93 1.50 19.04
CA ILE A 687 -9.66 1.53 17.60
C ILE A 687 -10.99 1.63 16.82
N MET A 688 -11.96 0.78 17.15
CA MET A 688 -13.28 0.80 16.50
C MET A 688 -14.05 2.10 16.79
N GLY A 689 -14.00 2.59 18.04
CA GLY A 689 -14.60 3.86 18.44
C GLY A 689 -14.00 5.05 17.70
N THR A 690 -12.66 5.17 17.67
CA THR A 690 -11.95 6.24 16.94
C THR A 690 -12.22 6.16 15.44
N SER A 691 -12.33 4.95 14.89
CA SER A 691 -12.71 4.74 13.49
C SER A 691 -14.14 5.19 13.20
N ALA A 692 -15.09 4.90 14.08
CA ALA A 692 -16.48 5.36 13.96
C ALA A 692 -16.60 6.88 14.10
N LEU A 693 -15.85 7.48 15.03
CA LEU A 693 -15.78 8.94 15.20
C LEU A 693 -15.21 9.62 13.95
N HIS A 694 -14.13 9.07 13.38
CA HIS A 694 -13.56 9.55 12.11
C HIS A 694 -14.54 9.38 10.94
N LYS A 695 -15.35 8.31 10.88
CA LYS A 695 -16.44 8.20 9.90
C LYS A 695 -17.53 9.25 10.12
N ALA A 696 -17.94 9.50 11.36
CA ALA A 696 -18.96 10.50 11.69
C ALA A 696 -18.51 11.91 11.28
N VAL A 697 -17.33 12.37 11.71
CA VAL A 697 -16.85 13.74 11.42
C VAL A 697 -16.58 14.00 9.93
N MET A 698 -16.49 12.95 9.10
CA MET A 698 -16.41 13.05 7.63
C MET A 698 -17.78 13.09 6.92
N LEU A 699 -18.89 13.05 7.65
CA LEU A 699 -20.26 13.12 7.14
C LEU A 699 -20.93 14.47 7.49
N PRO A 700 -21.91 14.95 6.73
CA PRO A 700 -22.70 16.11 7.11
C PRO A 700 -23.46 15.84 8.42
N CYS A 701 -23.41 16.79 9.37
CA CYS A 701 -24.02 16.65 10.70
C CYS A 701 -25.56 16.49 10.70
N SER A 702 -26.20 16.64 9.54
CA SER A 702 -27.65 16.41 9.32
C SER A 702 -27.97 15.05 8.69
N SER A 703 -27.00 14.13 8.60
CA SER A 703 -27.20 12.78 8.06
C SER A 703 -27.62 11.79 9.15
N GLU A 704 -28.50 10.85 8.82
CA GLU A 704 -28.84 9.73 9.72
C GLU A 704 -27.60 8.84 9.99
N ASP A 705 -26.72 8.67 8.99
CA ASP A 705 -25.44 7.98 9.15
C ASP A 705 -24.55 8.66 10.22
N PHE A 706 -24.52 10.00 10.25
CA PHE A 706 -23.71 10.76 11.21
C PHE A 706 -24.15 10.43 12.65
N GLU A 707 -25.46 10.40 12.90
CA GLU A 707 -25.99 9.99 14.19
C GLU A 707 -25.70 8.52 14.52
N GLU A 708 -25.76 7.60 13.55
CA GLU A 708 -25.43 6.19 13.80
C GLU A 708 -23.95 6.01 14.18
N TYR A 709 -23.02 6.51 13.36
CA TYR A 709 -21.58 6.38 13.65
C TYR A 709 -21.18 7.10 14.94
N ALA A 710 -21.81 8.24 15.29
CA ALA A 710 -21.54 8.92 16.56
C ALA A 710 -22.01 8.09 17.78
N LYS A 711 -23.18 7.44 17.70
CA LYS A 711 -23.69 6.52 18.75
C LYS A 711 -22.81 5.28 18.89
N VAL A 712 -22.40 4.68 17.76
CA VAL A 712 -21.48 3.53 17.72
C VAL A 712 -20.11 3.90 18.28
N ALA A 713 -19.56 5.05 17.90
CA ALA A 713 -18.29 5.56 18.42
C ALA A 713 -18.31 5.67 19.95
N LEU A 714 -19.32 6.34 20.51
CA LEU A 714 -19.50 6.49 21.96
C LEU A 714 -19.66 5.14 22.67
N THR A 715 -20.38 4.20 22.06
CA THR A 715 -20.57 2.84 22.62
C THR A 715 -19.23 2.11 22.76
N HIS A 716 -18.41 2.11 21.71
CA HIS A 716 -17.08 1.52 21.76
C HIS A 716 -16.12 2.29 22.69
N GLN A 717 -16.20 3.63 22.74
CA GLN A 717 -15.40 4.44 23.66
C GLN A 717 -15.70 4.12 25.13
N ASN A 718 -16.97 3.95 25.49
CA ASN A 718 -17.35 3.59 26.86
C ASN A 718 -16.85 2.19 27.24
N ALA A 719 -16.89 1.23 26.31
CA ALA A 719 -16.31 -0.11 26.52
C ALA A 719 -14.77 -0.07 26.65
N ALA A 720 -14.09 0.77 25.87
CA ALA A 720 -12.65 1.00 25.99
C ALA A 720 -12.28 1.55 27.37
N LEU A 721 -12.99 2.58 27.84
CA LEU A 721 -12.76 3.18 29.14
C LEU A 721 -13.05 2.21 30.30
N ALA A 722 -14.10 1.38 30.19
CA ALA A 722 -14.45 0.38 31.19
C ALA A 722 -13.33 -0.65 31.44
N GLY A 723 -12.60 -1.07 30.39
CA GLY A 723 -11.42 -1.94 30.53
C GLY A 723 -10.13 -1.19 30.88
N TYR A 724 -9.99 0.06 30.44
CA TYR A 724 -8.79 0.88 30.67
C TYR A 724 -8.63 1.35 32.12
N ILE A 725 -9.69 1.86 32.74
CA ILE A 725 -9.66 2.41 34.11
C ILE A 725 -9.11 1.41 35.17
N PRO A 726 -9.54 0.12 35.20
CA PRO A 726 -8.92 -0.85 36.10
C PRO A 726 -7.52 -1.28 35.67
N ALA A 727 -7.21 -1.28 34.37
CA ALA A 727 -5.91 -1.71 33.84
C ALA A 727 -4.80 -0.66 34.06
N VAL A 728 -5.10 0.64 33.92
CA VAL A 728 -4.12 1.73 34.14
C VAL A 728 -3.71 1.86 35.61
N SER A 729 -4.54 1.35 36.53
CA SER A 729 -4.20 1.20 37.95
C SER A 729 -3.26 0.03 38.25
N ARG A 730 -2.94 -0.82 37.25
CA ARG A 730 -2.05 -1.98 37.33
C ARG A 730 -1.22 -2.12 36.04
N PRO A 731 -0.30 -1.18 35.77
CA PRO A 731 0.57 -1.22 34.60
C PRO A 731 1.57 -2.40 34.70
N SER A 732 1.86 -3.04 33.57
CA SER A 732 2.71 -4.24 33.47
C SER A 732 3.29 -4.39 32.06
N GLU A 733 4.32 -5.22 31.89
CA GLU A 733 4.89 -5.55 30.57
C GLU A 733 3.83 -6.05 29.58
N GLN A 734 2.84 -6.82 30.08
CA GLN A 734 1.79 -7.41 29.25
C GLN A 734 0.70 -6.42 28.80
N ASN A 735 0.62 -5.20 29.36
CA ASN A 735 -0.40 -4.21 28.99
C ASN A 735 0.13 -2.79 28.77
N GLY A 736 1.40 -2.50 29.05
CA GLY A 736 1.97 -1.15 29.00
C GLY A 736 1.87 -0.50 27.62
N ILE A 737 2.14 -1.26 26.56
CA ILE A 737 1.94 -0.82 25.18
C ILE A 737 0.46 -0.51 24.92
N ALA A 738 -0.46 -1.37 25.36
CA ALA A 738 -1.89 -1.18 25.13
C ALA A 738 -2.46 0.03 25.89
N LEU A 739 -2.00 0.25 27.12
CA LEU A 739 -2.33 1.41 27.94
C LEU A 739 -1.83 2.70 27.26
N PHE A 740 -0.55 2.76 26.87
CA PHE A 740 0.01 3.90 26.14
C PHE A 740 -0.72 4.15 24.81
N SER A 741 -0.97 3.11 24.03
CA SER A 741 -1.67 3.21 22.73
C SER A 741 -3.08 3.77 22.87
N LEU A 742 -3.84 3.32 23.87
CA LEU A 742 -5.15 3.89 24.16
C LEU A 742 -5.02 5.35 24.63
N SER A 743 -4.07 5.63 25.52
CA SER A 743 -3.84 6.98 26.03
C SER A 743 -3.64 8.02 24.89
N LEU A 744 -2.96 7.66 23.79
CA LEU A 744 -2.85 8.49 22.58
C LEU A 744 -4.18 8.67 21.84
N LEU A 745 -5.01 7.62 21.73
CA LEU A 745 -6.35 7.72 21.11
C LEU A 745 -7.30 8.57 21.96
N LEU A 746 -7.17 8.56 23.30
CA LEU A 746 -7.94 9.43 24.19
C LEU A 746 -7.67 10.92 23.95
N THR A 747 -6.45 11.31 23.54
CA THR A 747 -6.17 12.67 23.06
C THR A 747 -7.04 13.02 21.85
N VAL A 748 -6.98 12.21 20.78
CA VAL A 748 -7.74 12.45 19.53
C VAL A 748 -9.23 12.61 19.84
N TRP A 749 -9.75 11.75 20.71
CA TRP A 749 -11.13 11.82 21.20
C TRP A 749 -11.46 13.15 21.90
N ALA A 750 -10.66 13.57 22.89
CA ALA A 750 -10.95 14.74 23.72
C ALA A 750 -11.02 16.06 22.91
N PHE A 751 -10.27 16.16 21.81
CA PHE A 751 -10.35 17.29 20.89
C PHE A 751 -11.55 17.18 19.93
N ALA A 752 -11.81 15.98 19.37
CA ALA A 752 -12.89 15.75 18.41
C ALA A 752 -14.29 15.79 19.02
N THR A 753 -14.43 15.56 20.34
CA THR A 753 -15.75 15.57 21.01
C THR A 753 -16.46 16.93 20.98
N LYS A 754 -15.79 18.05 20.65
CA LYS A 754 -16.46 19.36 20.54
C LYS A 754 -17.51 19.43 19.43
N ASP A 755 -17.34 18.64 18.37
CA ASP A 755 -18.15 18.69 17.14
C ASP A 755 -19.30 17.66 17.15
N LEU A 756 -19.39 16.85 18.20
CA LEU A 756 -20.52 15.97 18.45
C LEU A 756 -21.75 16.76 18.95
N PRO A 757 -22.99 16.27 18.72
CA PRO A 757 -24.20 16.82 19.32
C PRO A 757 -24.14 16.90 20.86
N GLU A 758 -24.75 17.94 21.46
CA GLU A 758 -24.72 18.20 22.92
C GLU A 758 -25.24 17.03 23.79
N ASN A 759 -26.17 16.23 23.27
CA ASN A 759 -26.67 15.02 23.92
C ASN A 759 -25.65 13.87 23.94
N LEU A 760 -24.63 13.90 23.07
CA LEU A 760 -23.53 12.92 23.01
C LEU A 760 -22.27 13.44 23.70
N LYS A 761 -21.98 14.76 23.67
CA LYS A 761 -20.86 15.38 24.41
C LYS A 761 -20.85 15.00 25.90
N LYS A 762 -22.02 15.07 26.54
CA LYS A 762 -22.20 14.80 27.98
C LYS A 762 -21.84 13.37 28.41
N ALA A 763 -21.77 12.43 27.47
CA ALA A 763 -21.37 11.05 27.74
C ALA A 763 -19.87 10.79 27.47
N GLY A 764 -19.18 11.64 26.70
CA GLY A 764 -17.80 11.40 26.27
C GLY A 764 -16.71 11.80 27.28
N MET A 765 -17.00 12.68 28.24
CA MET A 765 -15.99 13.29 29.13
C MET A 765 -16.19 12.98 30.62
N ALA A 766 -16.53 11.73 30.95
CA ALA A 766 -16.77 11.29 32.34
C ALA A 766 -15.51 11.18 33.23
N LEU A 767 -14.32 11.54 32.74
CA LEU A 767 -13.02 11.28 33.40
C LEU A 767 -12.43 12.44 34.20
N THR A 768 -12.67 13.70 33.80
CA THR A 768 -11.94 14.87 34.32
C THR A 768 -12.79 16.14 34.36
N SER A 769 -14.10 16.03 34.65
CA SER A 769 -14.96 17.21 34.71
C SER A 769 -14.57 18.13 35.87
N LEU A 770 -14.17 19.37 35.54
CA LEU A 770 -13.73 20.38 36.50
C LEU A 770 -14.90 21.21 37.07
N SER A 771 -16.15 20.88 36.72
CA SER A 771 -17.34 21.60 37.18
C SER A 771 -17.59 21.37 38.68
N GLY A 772 -17.08 22.26 39.52
CA GLY A 772 -17.18 22.21 40.98
C GLY A 772 -15.85 22.32 41.72
N ASP A 773 -14.72 22.38 40.99
CA ASP A 773 -13.41 22.71 41.55
C ASP A 773 -13.38 24.20 42.00
N PRO A 774 -13.19 24.51 43.29
CA PRO A 774 -13.22 25.90 43.79
C PRO A 774 -12.03 26.74 43.31
N ASP A 775 -10.99 26.13 42.73
CA ASP A 775 -9.87 26.86 42.11
C ASP A 775 -10.12 27.27 40.64
N VAL A 776 -11.27 26.92 40.06
CA VAL A 776 -11.63 27.27 38.68
C VAL A 776 -12.51 28.52 38.64
N LEU A 777 -12.01 29.58 38.01
CA LEU A 777 -12.71 30.86 37.83
C LEU A 777 -13.10 31.13 36.36
N LEU A 778 -12.70 30.26 35.43
CA LEU A 778 -13.13 30.33 34.02
C LEU A 778 -14.65 30.06 33.88
N PRO A 779 -15.36 30.72 32.96
CA PRO A 779 -16.80 30.51 32.76
C PRO A 779 -17.13 29.06 32.37
N ILE A 780 -18.15 28.50 33.02
CA ILE A 780 -18.63 27.13 32.76
C ILE A 780 -19.03 26.99 31.28
N GLY A 781 -18.47 25.98 30.62
CA GLY A 781 -18.71 25.72 29.20
C GLY A 781 -17.90 26.60 28.23
N SER A 782 -17.06 27.53 28.70
CA SER A 782 -16.15 28.27 27.82
C SER A 782 -15.16 27.33 27.09
N PRO A 783 -14.86 27.56 25.80
CA PRO A 783 -13.84 26.81 25.07
C PRO A 783 -12.48 26.74 25.79
N THR A 784 -12.08 27.81 26.47
CA THR A 784 -10.84 27.83 27.29
C THR A 784 -10.92 26.83 28.44
N LEU A 785 -12.04 26.76 29.17
CA LEU A 785 -12.21 25.77 30.25
C LEU A 785 -12.25 24.33 29.71
N GLN A 786 -12.98 24.08 28.61
CA GLN A 786 -12.97 22.77 27.95
C GLN A 786 -11.55 22.34 27.56
N PHE A 787 -10.72 23.29 27.11
CA PHE A 787 -9.33 23.00 26.79
C PHE A 787 -8.45 22.73 28.01
N VAL A 788 -8.74 23.34 29.16
CA VAL A 788 -8.05 23.01 30.43
C VAL A 788 -8.38 21.58 30.88
N GLU A 789 -9.60 21.08 30.64
CA GLU A 789 -9.94 19.67 30.86
C GLU A 789 -9.12 18.74 29.94
N ILE A 790 -8.96 19.12 28.66
CA ILE A 790 -8.08 18.41 27.69
C ILE A 790 -6.62 18.43 28.15
N ILE A 791 -6.11 19.54 28.72
CA ILE A 791 -4.75 19.60 29.29
C ILE A 791 -4.59 18.62 30.46
N MET A 792 -5.61 18.45 31.31
CA MET A 792 -5.55 17.47 32.39
C MET A 792 -5.48 16.03 31.86
N ILE A 793 -6.21 15.72 30.78
CA ILE A 793 -6.12 14.42 30.09
C ILE A 793 -4.70 14.22 29.52
N LEU A 794 -4.15 15.20 28.79
CA LEU A 794 -2.78 15.16 28.24
C LEU A 794 -1.70 14.92 29.31
N ARG A 795 -1.86 15.50 30.51
CA ARG A 795 -0.94 15.30 31.64
C ARG A 795 -1.11 13.93 32.30
N GLY A 796 -2.34 13.40 32.35
CA GLY A 796 -2.59 12.02 32.76
C GLY A 796 -1.92 11.01 31.82
N ILE A 797 -2.00 11.24 30.51
CA ILE A 797 -1.34 10.44 29.46
C ILE A 797 0.18 10.40 29.67
N TYR A 798 0.82 11.54 29.94
CA TYR A 798 2.25 11.59 30.25
C TYR A 798 2.62 10.79 31.52
N SER A 799 1.74 10.76 32.53
CA SER A 799 1.94 9.90 33.70
C SER A 799 1.89 8.42 33.32
N VAL A 800 0.96 7.99 32.47
CA VAL A 800 0.89 6.60 31.98
C VAL A 800 2.14 6.25 31.17
N MET A 801 2.55 7.12 30.24
CA MET A 801 3.78 6.97 29.47
C MET A 801 4.99 6.77 30.38
N LYS A 802 5.15 7.58 31.44
CA LYS A 802 6.26 7.46 32.40
C LYS A 802 6.25 6.15 33.20
N GLU A 803 5.09 5.67 33.64
CA GLU A 803 4.97 4.39 34.37
C GLU A 803 5.14 3.16 33.45
N THR A 804 4.95 3.33 32.14
CA THR A 804 5.08 2.25 31.14
C THR A 804 6.37 2.26 30.33
N ASP A 805 7.13 3.36 30.38
CA ASP A 805 8.34 3.69 29.61
C ASP A 805 9.30 2.50 29.39
N GLN A 806 9.63 1.79 30.47
CA GLN A 806 10.49 0.60 30.46
C GLN A 806 10.05 -0.53 29.52
N TRP A 807 8.78 -0.58 29.11
CA TRP A 807 8.20 -1.57 28.19
C TRP A 807 7.88 -1.01 26.80
N LEU A 808 8.03 0.31 26.56
CA LEU A 808 7.71 0.97 25.29
C LEU A 808 8.86 0.87 24.27
N GLN A 809 9.43 -0.33 24.13
CA GLN A 809 10.63 -0.61 23.34
C GLN A 809 10.32 -1.00 21.88
N GLY A 810 11.33 -0.91 21.01
CA GLY A 810 11.24 -1.36 19.61
C GLY A 810 10.44 -0.38 18.75
N ASP A 811 9.51 -0.88 17.92
CA ASP A 811 8.77 -0.05 16.95
C ASP A 811 8.09 1.18 17.59
N ILE A 812 7.70 1.10 18.88
CA ILE A 812 6.97 2.15 19.59
C ILE A 812 7.88 3.25 20.16
N GLU A 813 9.20 3.04 20.25
CA GLU A 813 10.17 4.05 20.68
C GLU A 813 10.14 5.29 19.75
N GLU A 814 9.83 5.10 18.46
CA GLU A 814 9.67 6.16 17.46
C GLU A 814 8.40 7.02 17.68
N LEU A 815 7.44 6.60 18.52
CA LEU A 815 6.36 7.47 19.04
C LEU A 815 6.81 8.35 20.21
N LEU A 816 7.87 7.95 20.94
CA LEU A 816 8.42 8.69 22.07
C LEU A 816 9.51 9.70 21.65
N ARG A 817 10.02 9.59 20.42
CA ARG A 817 11.07 10.45 19.88
C ARG A 817 10.70 11.93 19.97
N TYR A 818 11.62 12.71 20.51
CA TYR A 818 11.53 14.17 20.62
C TYR A 818 12.42 14.85 19.57
N PRO A 819 11.96 15.94 18.92
CA PRO A 819 12.76 16.69 17.96
C PRO A 819 14.02 17.27 18.60
N GLN A 820 15.15 17.11 17.91
CA GLN A 820 16.41 17.72 18.28
C GLN A 820 16.46 19.20 17.86
N VAL A 821 17.27 19.99 18.58
CA VAL A 821 17.40 21.45 18.36
C VAL A 821 17.78 21.82 16.92
N HIS A 822 18.43 20.91 16.18
CA HIS A 822 18.85 21.09 14.78
C HIS A 822 17.82 20.59 13.74
N GLU A 823 16.82 19.79 14.14
CA GLU A 823 15.71 19.35 13.27
C GLU A 823 14.61 20.43 13.18
N LEU A 824 14.64 21.42 14.08
CA LEU A 824 13.71 22.54 14.12
C LEU A 824 14.33 23.81 13.53
N PRO A 825 13.66 24.53 12.60
CA PRO A 825 14.15 25.81 12.11
C PRO A 825 14.09 26.89 13.21
N SER A 826 14.74 28.03 12.98
CA SER A 826 14.47 29.26 13.73
C SER A 826 13.12 29.85 13.32
N HIS A 827 12.51 30.68 14.17
CA HIS A 827 11.25 31.33 13.79
C HIS A 827 11.47 32.41 12.71
N PRO A 828 10.44 32.71 11.90
CA PRO A 828 10.42 33.92 11.09
C PRO A 828 10.54 35.18 11.96
N LEU A 829 11.19 36.22 11.45
CA LEU A 829 11.44 37.49 12.17
C LEU A 829 10.16 38.15 12.74
N GLU A 830 9.01 37.95 12.10
CA GLU A 830 7.71 38.45 12.57
C GLU A 830 7.21 37.73 13.84
N VAL A 831 7.52 36.44 13.96
CA VAL A 831 7.16 35.61 15.12
C VAL A 831 8.14 35.85 16.28
N GLU A 832 9.43 36.01 15.99
CA GLU A 832 10.41 36.45 17.01
C GLU A 832 10.01 37.80 17.61
N LYS A 833 9.69 38.80 16.77
CA LYS A 833 9.18 40.11 17.21
C LYS A 833 7.90 40.03 18.04
N ALA A 834 7.02 39.06 17.76
CA ALA A 834 5.80 38.86 18.54
C ALA A 834 6.11 38.32 19.95
N TYR A 835 7.07 37.40 20.08
CA TYR A 835 7.56 36.95 21.38
C TYR A 835 8.33 38.05 22.14
N ASP A 836 9.12 38.87 21.45
CA ASP A 836 9.82 40.01 22.06
C ASP A 836 8.83 41.06 22.59
N LEU A 837 7.76 41.35 21.84
CA LEU A 837 6.66 42.23 22.27
C LEU A 837 5.89 41.64 23.48
N LEU A 838 5.66 40.32 23.49
CA LEU A 838 4.98 39.65 24.60
C LEU A 838 5.81 39.74 25.90
N ASP A 839 7.11 39.45 25.83
CA ASP A 839 8.04 39.58 26.96
C ASP A 839 8.11 41.04 27.45
N GLN A 840 8.18 42.01 26.53
CA GLN A 840 8.20 43.44 26.87
C GLN A 840 6.91 43.89 27.58
N GLU A 841 5.73 43.61 27.02
CA GLU A 841 4.46 44.05 27.61
C GLU A 841 4.19 43.34 28.95
N LEU A 842 4.54 42.05 29.08
CA LEU A 842 4.36 41.29 30.32
C LEU A 842 5.36 41.70 31.42
N ARG A 843 6.60 42.08 31.06
CA ARG A 843 7.53 42.73 32.01
C ARG A 843 7.06 44.12 32.43
N ALA A 844 6.45 44.88 31.52
CA ALA A 844 5.90 46.21 31.82
C ALA A 844 4.60 46.17 32.64
N PHE A 845 3.82 45.09 32.56
CA PHE A 845 2.57 44.93 33.30
C PHE A 845 2.79 44.95 34.81
N ASN A 846 2.10 45.86 35.52
CA ASN A 846 2.17 45.94 36.98
C ASN A 846 1.23 44.90 37.60
N SER A 847 1.77 44.00 38.42
CA SER A 847 1.01 42.94 39.08
C SER A 847 1.53 42.74 40.51
N ASP A 848 0.61 42.62 41.46
CA ASP A 848 0.94 42.40 42.88
C ASP A 848 1.46 40.97 43.15
N ASP A 849 1.26 40.04 42.21
CA ASP A 849 1.76 38.66 42.25
C ASP A 849 3.04 38.52 41.41
N VAL A 850 4.18 38.79 42.07
CA VAL A 850 5.51 38.75 41.46
C VAL A 850 5.92 37.31 41.09
N GLU A 851 5.49 36.31 41.86
CA GLU A 851 5.81 34.90 41.60
C GLU A 851 5.08 34.39 40.34
N ALA A 852 3.79 34.70 40.20
CA ALA A 852 3.05 34.40 38.98
C ALA A 852 3.62 35.13 37.75
N LYS A 853 4.15 36.34 37.91
CA LYS A 853 4.75 37.12 36.83
C LYS A 853 6.05 36.49 36.32
N GLU A 854 7.00 36.16 37.19
CA GLU A 854 8.25 35.49 36.79
C GLU A 854 8.00 34.08 36.22
N LEU A 855 7.03 33.33 36.79
CA LEU A 855 6.60 32.04 36.24
C LEU A 855 6.04 32.17 34.81
N CYS A 856 5.28 33.22 34.52
CA CYS A 856 4.80 33.53 33.17
C CYS A 856 5.96 33.88 32.23
N ILE A 857 6.97 34.63 32.69
CA ILE A 857 8.18 34.96 31.91
C ILE A 857 8.95 33.68 31.51
N GLU A 858 9.15 32.74 32.44
CA GLU A 858 9.74 31.42 32.12
C GLU A 858 8.93 30.69 31.03
N GLN A 859 7.60 30.71 31.12
CA GLN A 859 6.75 30.03 30.16
C GLN A 859 6.77 30.69 28.77
N ILE A 860 7.02 32.00 28.64
CA ILE A 860 7.25 32.65 27.33
C ILE A 860 8.46 32.01 26.64
N SER A 861 9.59 31.88 27.35
CA SER A 861 10.82 31.30 26.78
C SER A 861 10.62 29.85 26.35
N ARG A 862 9.96 29.04 27.20
CA ARG A 862 9.64 27.63 26.89
C ARG A 862 8.66 27.50 25.72
N LEU A 863 7.68 28.39 25.62
CA LEU A 863 6.75 28.44 24.49
C LEU A 863 7.45 28.83 23.19
N ARG A 864 8.35 29.83 23.24
CA ARG A 864 9.16 30.31 22.10
C ARG A 864 10.04 29.21 21.52
N GLU A 865 10.63 28.37 22.37
CA GLU A 865 11.41 27.21 21.91
C GLU A 865 10.53 26.12 21.28
N ILE A 866 9.55 25.58 22.02
CA ILE A 866 8.77 24.42 21.54
C ILE A 866 7.93 24.76 20.31
N SER A 867 7.43 25.99 20.19
CA SER A 867 6.61 26.39 19.05
C SER A 867 7.36 26.37 17.71
N ARG A 868 8.69 26.25 17.69
CA ARG A 868 9.48 26.01 16.46
C ARG A 868 9.03 24.75 15.72
N CYS A 869 8.45 23.77 16.43
CA CYS A 869 7.89 22.56 15.83
C CYS A 869 6.73 22.84 14.85
N ARG A 870 6.00 23.96 15.01
CA ARG A 870 4.90 24.38 14.12
C ARG A 870 5.31 24.57 12.66
N SER A 871 6.61 24.75 12.42
CA SER A 871 7.21 25.00 11.10
C SER A 871 7.66 23.73 10.39
N VAL A 872 7.56 22.55 11.03
CA VAL A 872 7.92 21.25 10.46
C VAL A 872 6.77 20.28 10.66
N VAL A 873 6.12 19.90 9.57
CA VAL A 873 4.91 19.03 9.59
C VAL A 873 5.18 17.66 10.23
N GLU A 874 6.43 17.17 10.27
CA GLU A 874 6.78 15.93 11.00
C GLU A 874 6.68 16.08 12.53
N TRP A 875 6.84 17.30 13.05
CA TRP A 875 6.92 17.62 14.49
C TRP A 875 5.75 18.48 15.00
N ASP A 876 4.70 18.64 14.20
CA ASP A 876 3.55 19.51 14.52
C ASP A 876 2.90 19.15 15.87
N GLY A 877 2.69 17.87 16.15
CA GLY A 877 2.12 17.35 17.40
C GLY A 877 2.92 17.65 18.67
N HIS A 878 4.22 17.93 18.59
CA HIS A 878 5.03 18.27 19.77
C HIS A 878 4.66 19.63 20.39
N ILE A 879 3.77 20.39 19.75
CA ILE A 879 3.16 21.60 20.33
C ILE A 879 2.41 21.32 21.64
N PHE A 880 1.91 20.08 21.85
CA PHE A 880 1.28 19.67 23.12
C PHE A 880 2.27 19.59 24.29
N SER A 881 3.55 19.35 24.01
CA SER A 881 4.58 19.16 25.04
C SER A 881 4.71 20.38 25.96
N PHE A 882 4.31 21.57 25.50
CA PHE A 882 4.21 22.77 26.32
C PHE A 882 3.35 22.56 27.57
N PHE A 883 2.08 22.18 27.43
CA PHE A 883 1.17 22.00 28.57
C PHE A 883 1.34 20.67 29.29
N VAL A 884 1.88 19.65 28.62
CA VAL A 884 2.30 18.40 29.29
C VAL A 884 3.41 18.70 30.31
N MET A 885 4.44 19.46 29.90
CA MET A 885 5.63 19.74 30.71
C MET A 885 5.52 21.02 31.55
N ALA A 886 4.41 21.78 31.46
CA ALA A 886 4.21 23.01 32.23
C ALA A 886 4.18 22.77 33.75
N PRO A 887 4.63 23.73 34.58
CA PRO A 887 4.45 23.66 36.04
C PRO A 887 2.96 23.64 36.43
N PRO A 888 2.55 22.85 37.45
CA PRO A 888 1.16 22.84 37.93
C PRO A 888 0.64 24.22 38.35
N SER A 889 1.52 25.06 38.90
CA SER A 889 1.24 26.47 39.23
C SER A 889 0.80 27.29 38.02
N PHE A 890 1.44 27.10 36.85
CA PHE A 890 1.06 27.81 35.62
C PHE A 890 -0.31 27.36 35.10
N ILE A 891 -0.61 26.05 35.17
CA ILE A 891 -1.94 25.53 34.83
C ILE A 891 -3.02 26.08 35.81
N ASN A 892 -2.67 26.29 37.09
CA ASN A 892 -3.58 26.92 38.05
C ASN A 892 -3.85 28.41 37.73
N LEU A 893 -2.84 29.15 37.24
CA LEU A 893 -3.05 30.52 36.76
C LEU A 893 -4.04 30.56 35.59
N ILE A 894 -4.00 29.59 34.67
CA ILE A 894 -4.98 29.46 33.57
C ILE A 894 -6.38 29.11 34.13
N LYS A 895 -6.50 28.13 35.05
CA LYS A 895 -7.78 27.78 35.72
C LYS A 895 -8.45 28.98 36.41
N ARG A 896 -7.64 29.82 37.05
CA ARG A 896 -8.07 31.04 37.76
C ARG A 896 -8.27 32.26 36.83
N GLY A 897 -8.13 32.09 35.52
CA GLY A 897 -8.34 33.15 34.53
C GLY A 897 -7.31 34.30 34.59
N ASN A 898 -6.10 34.04 35.10
CA ASN A 898 -5.07 35.08 35.21
C ASN A 898 -4.70 35.62 33.81
N PRO A 899 -4.74 36.95 33.59
CA PRO A 899 -4.58 37.51 32.25
C PRO A 899 -3.19 37.29 31.65
N MET A 900 -2.13 37.26 32.47
CA MET A 900 -0.77 37.00 31.99
C MET A 900 -0.66 35.58 31.42
N ALA A 901 -1.19 34.59 32.14
CA ALA A 901 -1.21 33.20 31.70
C ALA A 901 -2.15 32.97 30.50
N LEU A 902 -3.30 33.66 30.45
CA LEU A 902 -4.24 33.60 29.33
C LEU A 902 -3.66 34.19 28.03
N VAL A 903 -2.88 35.27 28.08
CA VAL A 903 -2.22 35.81 26.87
C VAL A 903 -1.15 34.83 26.36
N ILE A 904 -0.37 34.20 27.23
CA ILE A 904 0.58 33.14 26.83
C ILE A 904 -0.18 31.93 26.24
N PHE A 905 -1.32 31.56 26.82
CA PHE A 905 -2.23 30.54 26.28
C PHE A 905 -2.74 30.92 24.88
N ALA A 906 -3.07 32.19 24.60
CA ALA A 906 -3.43 32.65 23.26
C ALA A 906 -2.27 32.58 22.25
N TYR A 907 -1.03 32.87 22.67
CA TYR A 907 0.15 32.65 21.82
C TYR A 907 0.35 31.17 21.48
N TRP A 908 0.13 30.28 22.45
CA TRP A 908 0.12 28.84 22.20
C TRP A 908 -1.02 28.46 21.24
N SER A 909 -2.24 28.96 21.44
CA SER A 909 -3.40 28.68 20.57
C SER A 909 -3.19 29.16 19.13
N ALA A 910 -2.49 30.28 18.94
CA ALA A 910 -2.09 30.77 17.62
C ALA A 910 -0.99 29.91 16.97
N CYS A 911 -0.12 29.27 17.76
CA CYS A 911 0.82 28.26 17.26
C CYS A 911 0.12 26.95 16.92
N PHE A 912 -0.86 26.53 17.73
CA PHE A 912 -1.65 25.31 17.56
C PHE A 912 -2.40 25.21 16.23
N ARG A 913 -2.54 26.33 15.50
CA ARG A 913 -2.97 26.39 14.09
C ARG A 913 -2.21 25.44 13.16
N CYS A 914 -0.99 25.02 13.51
CA CYS A 914 -0.26 23.99 12.76
C CYS A 914 -0.94 22.61 12.76
N MET A 915 -1.94 22.37 13.61
CA MET A 915 -2.72 21.13 13.65
C MET A 915 -4.07 21.24 12.92
N ASP A 916 -4.42 22.38 12.32
CA ASP A 916 -5.76 22.59 11.73
C ASP A 916 -6.07 21.63 10.55
N HIS A 917 -5.08 20.96 9.96
CA HIS A 917 -5.27 19.92 8.94
C HIS A 917 -5.68 18.55 9.51
N HIS A 918 -5.54 18.32 10.81
CA HIS A 918 -6.09 17.13 11.48
C HIS A 918 -7.58 17.33 11.76
N TRP A 919 -8.41 16.40 11.29
CA TRP A 919 -9.88 16.47 11.41
C TRP A 919 -10.38 16.62 12.85
N TRP A 920 -9.61 16.13 13.83
CA TRP A 920 -9.92 16.19 15.25
C TRP A 920 -9.49 17.51 15.93
N ALA A 921 -8.51 18.23 15.36
CA ALA A 921 -7.97 19.48 15.92
C ALA A 921 -8.51 20.75 15.23
N ASN A 922 -8.92 20.64 13.96
CA ASN A 922 -9.38 21.73 13.09
C ASN A 922 -10.22 22.82 13.80
N GLY A 923 -9.74 24.06 13.76
CA GLY A 923 -10.48 25.25 14.19
C GLY A 923 -10.36 25.58 15.68
N TRP A 924 -9.85 24.67 16.53
CA TRP A 924 -9.61 24.94 17.95
C TRP A 924 -8.76 26.20 18.17
N SER A 925 -7.74 26.41 17.32
CA SER A 925 -6.89 27.61 17.34
C SER A 925 -7.70 28.91 17.33
N GLN A 926 -8.63 29.05 16.37
CA GLN A 926 -9.47 30.23 16.22
C GLN A 926 -10.45 30.39 17.37
N THR A 927 -11.07 29.28 17.83
CA THR A 927 -12.02 29.29 18.94
C THR A 927 -11.36 29.80 20.23
N LEU A 928 -10.16 29.31 20.56
CA LEU A 928 -9.46 29.65 21.80
C LEU A 928 -8.94 31.09 21.82
N VAL A 929 -8.32 31.58 20.74
CA VAL A 929 -7.85 32.98 20.68
C VAL A 929 -9.02 33.97 20.79
N HIS A 930 -10.17 33.65 20.19
CA HIS A 930 -11.39 34.44 20.30
C HIS A 930 -12.02 34.39 21.69
N ASP A 931 -12.01 33.23 22.36
CA ASP A 931 -12.53 33.07 23.72
C ASP A 931 -11.65 33.81 24.75
N VAL A 932 -10.32 33.65 24.69
CA VAL A 932 -9.37 34.44 25.50
C VAL A 932 -9.57 35.94 25.31
N SER A 933 -9.80 36.40 24.07
CA SER A 933 -10.07 37.82 23.77
C SER A 933 -11.36 38.38 24.42
N ARG A 934 -12.18 37.53 25.07
CA ARG A 934 -13.36 37.91 25.86
C ARG A 934 -13.14 37.75 27.38
N LEU A 935 -12.11 37.01 27.80
CA LEU A 935 -11.80 36.70 29.19
C LEU A 935 -10.83 37.70 29.84
N ILE A 936 -10.07 38.44 29.04
CA ILE A 936 -9.09 39.43 29.52
C ILE A 936 -9.50 40.86 29.15
N ASP A 937 -9.03 41.85 29.91
CA ASP A 937 -9.18 43.25 29.52
C ASP A 937 -8.33 43.57 28.28
N MET A 938 -9.01 43.71 27.15
CA MET A 938 -8.38 44.08 25.88
C MET A 938 -7.77 45.49 25.89
N ASN A 939 -8.17 46.39 26.79
CA ASN A 939 -7.53 47.71 26.89
C ASN A 939 -6.08 47.60 27.38
N ALA A 940 -5.83 46.72 28.36
CA ALA A 940 -4.48 46.41 28.83
C ALA A 940 -3.67 45.54 27.85
N TRP A 941 -4.30 44.57 27.17
CA TRP A 941 -3.58 43.52 26.42
C TRP A 941 -3.67 43.60 24.88
N ALA A 942 -4.29 44.64 24.30
CA ALA A 942 -4.50 44.77 22.85
C ALA A 942 -3.24 44.55 22.00
N LYS A 943 -2.08 45.10 22.40
CA LYS A 943 -0.83 44.96 21.64
C LYS A 943 -0.37 43.51 21.57
N ALA A 944 -0.25 42.86 22.73
CA ALA A 944 0.19 41.47 22.84
C ALA A 944 -0.77 40.54 22.08
N MET A 945 -2.08 40.75 22.22
CA MET A 945 -3.12 39.98 21.52
C MET A 945 -3.21 40.24 20.01
N GLY A 946 -2.50 41.25 19.48
CA GLY A 946 -2.49 41.56 18.06
C GLY A 946 -1.97 40.40 17.18
N TRP A 947 -0.84 39.79 17.56
CA TRP A 947 -0.27 38.67 16.79
C TRP A 947 -1.12 37.40 16.86
N PRO A 948 -1.58 36.91 18.03
CA PRO A 948 -2.48 35.75 18.08
C PRO A 948 -3.74 35.93 17.23
N LYS A 949 -4.37 37.12 17.31
CA LYS A 949 -5.57 37.44 16.53
C LYS A 949 -5.30 37.42 15.03
N LEU A 950 -4.18 38.02 14.59
CA LEU A 950 -3.75 38.02 13.19
C LEU A 950 -3.51 36.59 12.65
N GLN A 951 -2.80 35.74 13.41
CA GLN A 951 -2.53 34.34 13.04
C GLN A 951 -3.82 33.53 12.83
N CYS A 952 -4.85 33.80 13.63
CA CYS A 952 -6.16 33.16 13.52
C CYS A 952 -7.10 33.80 12.48
N GLY A 953 -6.70 34.91 11.83
CA GLY A 953 -7.51 35.60 10.81
C GLY A 953 -8.50 36.64 11.36
N PHE A 954 -8.38 37.03 12.63
CA PHE A 954 -9.16 38.12 13.21
C PHE A 954 -8.51 39.47 12.91
N HIS A 955 -8.95 40.13 11.83
CA HIS A 955 -8.54 41.49 11.52
C HIS A 955 -8.93 42.48 12.65
N SER A 956 -8.11 43.52 12.83
CA SER A 956 -8.46 44.68 13.65
C SER A 956 -9.47 45.57 12.94
N THR A 957 -10.63 45.74 13.56
CA THR A 957 -11.50 46.92 13.39
C THR A 957 -10.92 48.10 14.16
#